data_AF-A0A9E3WS13-F1
#
_entry.id   AF-A0A9E3WS13-F1
#
_cell.length_a   1.000
_cell.length_b   1.000
_cell.length_c   1.000
_cell.angle_alpha   90.00
_cell.angle_beta   90.00
_cell.angle_gamma   90.00
#
_symmetry.space_group_name_H-M   'P 1'
#
loop_
_entity.id
_entity.type
_entity.pdbx_description
1 polymer ?
#
loop_
_entity_poly.entity_id
_entity_poly.type
_entity_poly.pdbx_seq_one_letter_code
_entity_poly.pdbx_strand_id
1 'polypeptide(L)'
;MRGITLVAFLSAVLFASHVAAEDAKTAFLLKFCADCHGEQTQEAALDLTALPRQYNNPDHFRRWVKVYDRIASGEMPPATADQPTAAERAEVLNLLGEALIAAERATAQDVPRLRRLTRAEYENTIRDLFDMPGIALAGNLPADGSAHGFDKHPEALDISHVNVLKYLEAADHVLDYAIATRPQPPAIQKRRISLVNRGGFVAHVVMNGDGVLLKNGQPDPDFPPAGEQNHLDQGAHERWGSFGNGATVGLFRHEDESFNPYFIEHVTIYPARYRVRTSLWSFQWDKGKMLPGRGTESARLSVVQLTGDGRGGQHPSYVLGYFDAPADAPLEHELTVWLNHNEIIGFNTASLAPAANYFKKSRAMEFTGPGIAVDWLDIEGPLYESWPPRSHKELFGDVPLTEFKAEEHPGATPPKRGRPRQIGAGMNRPDPEPGVWSVHSDAPLEDADRLFASFLPKLFRRPVSDEVRSQYIDIVRERLEKGDCFESAMRAAYRSALVAPDFLYHIEPAAKPDDYALACRLSFLLWNSPPDAKLLQLAAAGELRRPNVLHSEVERLLDDPRSQRFVEDFLGQWLKLRQIAATDPDAKLYPEFSPYLQDSMVGETRAYFRELLDNDLDAAHLAKSDFVMVNQKLAGHYGIAGVEGSQVRRVPLPVDCPRGGFLTQASILKITANGTTTSPVPRGAFVIDRMLGRPPEPPPENVAAIEPDVRGATTIREQLAKHRDNAACAACHRRIDPPGFALESFDVIGGFRERYRSIGEGDPAPRGSIDPFIGISFKLGPAVDAQGTLADGRAFQDIRQYQDLLAADAAGLLRNLGRQLAVYATGQAVRFSDRAAIEEIVRRTQAQSGGLRTLMHELVGSPLFTGDAQTIERPAGERKPASENVLPRMMMTATPSPVASPAVAALAPAPAAEPRKEYEFSDEHTMQVQVVGLFMPDRADDFRKLMGPQEFPEARLTSLDYATATATIAYAADSDLFRSATSEQIVERLNNRIRQLSEHTLAIKSLSEFPREKLQHVEIPIVGLDCKACSLAVYDILARVDGVEQATADFRAGLAAAWIDPAKTSQAALEEVLKSRGVELKPR
;
A
#
# COMPACT_ATOMS: atom_id res chain seq x y z
N MET A 1 -37.86 56.91 -0.90
CA MET A 1 -38.12 56.66 -2.33
C MET A 1 -36.85 56.47 -3.19
N ARG A 2 -35.74 57.20 -2.98
CA ARG A 2 -34.50 57.01 -3.78
C ARG A 2 -33.80 55.64 -3.64
N GLY A 3 -33.95 54.94 -2.51
CA GLY A 3 -33.36 53.60 -2.31
C GLY A 3 -34.08 52.46 -3.04
N ILE A 4 -35.39 52.57 -3.26
CA ILE A 4 -36.19 51.53 -3.94
C ILE A 4 -35.96 51.58 -5.45
N THR A 5 -35.79 52.78 -6.02
CA THR A 5 -35.48 52.97 -7.44
C THR A 5 -34.08 52.48 -7.80
N LEU A 6 -33.10 52.61 -6.89
CA LEU A 6 -31.73 52.11 -7.10
C LEU A 6 -31.67 50.58 -7.08
N VAL A 7 -32.40 49.93 -6.16
CA VAL A 7 -32.49 48.46 -6.10
C VAL A 7 -33.22 47.90 -7.33
N ALA A 8 -34.32 48.53 -7.76
CA ALA A 8 -35.02 48.11 -8.98
C ALA A 8 -34.18 48.29 -10.25
N PHE A 9 -33.38 49.37 -10.32
CA PHE A 9 -32.48 49.61 -11.45
C PHE A 9 -31.29 48.63 -11.46
N LEU A 10 -30.68 48.34 -10.30
CA LEU A 10 -29.64 47.31 -10.19
C LEU A 10 -30.16 45.92 -10.57
N SER A 11 -31.36 45.54 -10.10
CA SER A 11 -31.97 44.26 -10.46
C SER A 11 -32.31 44.16 -11.94
N ALA A 12 -32.77 45.25 -12.57
CA ALA A 12 -33.04 45.28 -14.01
C ALA A 12 -31.75 45.18 -14.86
N VAL A 13 -30.66 45.82 -14.43
CA VAL A 13 -29.35 45.76 -15.10
C VAL A 13 -28.72 44.37 -14.96
N LEU A 14 -28.81 43.74 -13.78
CA LEU A 14 -28.35 42.37 -13.55
C LEU A 14 -29.17 41.36 -14.38
N PHE A 15 -30.48 41.55 -14.47
CA PHE A 15 -31.35 40.70 -15.28
C PHE A 15 -31.05 40.82 -16.78
N ALA A 16 -30.89 42.06 -17.30
CA ALA A 16 -30.54 42.29 -18.69
C ALA A 16 -29.16 41.70 -19.07
N SER A 17 -28.18 41.80 -18.16
CA SER A 17 -26.85 41.22 -18.36
C SER A 17 -26.87 39.69 -18.38
N HIS A 18 -27.70 39.07 -17.53
CA HIS A 18 -27.87 37.62 -17.50
C HIS A 18 -28.54 37.07 -18.78
N VAL A 19 -29.57 37.75 -19.28
CA VAL A 19 -30.24 37.39 -20.54
C VAL A 19 -29.27 37.50 -21.73
N ALA A 20 -28.50 38.58 -21.82
CA ALA A 20 -27.52 38.77 -22.90
C ALA A 20 -26.42 37.68 -22.89
N ALA A 21 -25.97 37.26 -21.70
CA ALA A 21 -24.99 36.19 -21.55
C ALA A 21 -25.53 34.80 -21.97
N GLU A 22 -26.80 34.49 -21.66
CA GLU A 22 -27.47 33.27 -22.12
C GLU A 22 -27.69 33.26 -23.64
N ASP A 23 -28.04 34.41 -24.21
CA ASP A 23 -28.21 34.58 -25.66
C ASP A 23 -26.88 34.36 -26.40
N ALA A 24 -25.78 34.92 -25.90
CA ALA A 24 -24.44 34.73 -26.48
C ALA A 24 -23.98 33.27 -26.45
N LYS A 25 -24.17 32.56 -25.31
CA LYS A 25 -23.87 31.12 -25.21
C LYS A 25 -24.70 30.31 -26.21
N THR A 26 -25.99 30.61 -26.32
CA THR A 26 -26.90 29.91 -27.23
C THR A 26 -26.50 30.14 -28.69
N ALA A 27 -26.20 31.39 -29.05
CA ALA A 27 -25.78 31.75 -30.40
C ALA A 27 -24.49 31.02 -30.82
N PHE A 28 -23.51 30.91 -29.92
CA PHE A 28 -22.28 30.17 -30.17
C PHE A 28 -22.55 28.68 -30.45
N LEU A 29 -23.30 28.01 -29.57
CA LEU A 29 -23.59 26.58 -29.70
C LEU A 29 -24.38 26.27 -30.97
N LEU A 30 -25.35 27.11 -31.32
CA LEU A 30 -26.12 26.96 -32.56
C LEU A 30 -25.27 27.14 -33.82
N LYS A 31 -24.33 28.10 -33.80
CA LYS A 31 -23.48 28.40 -34.95
C LYS A 31 -22.40 27.35 -35.20
N PHE A 32 -21.81 26.80 -34.14
CA PHE A 32 -20.58 26.01 -34.25
C PHE A 32 -20.72 24.55 -33.80
N CYS A 33 -21.82 24.17 -33.14
CA CYS A 33 -21.96 22.83 -32.53
C CYS A 33 -23.24 22.09 -32.94
N ALA A 34 -24.33 22.81 -33.27
CA ALA A 34 -25.64 22.20 -33.51
C ALA A 34 -25.71 21.30 -34.76
N ASP A 35 -24.82 21.48 -35.74
CA ASP A 35 -24.79 20.63 -36.94
C ASP A 35 -24.44 19.16 -36.61
N CYS A 36 -23.62 18.92 -35.57
CA CYS A 36 -23.21 17.58 -35.12
C CYS A 36 -23.83 17.15 -33.78
N HIS A 37 -24.31 18.10 -32.97
CA HIS A 37 -24.84 17.89 -31.62
C HIS A 37 -26.23 18.53 -31.41
N GLY A 38 -27.07 18.50 -32.46
CA GLY A 38 -28.46 18.97 -32.41
C GLY A 38 -29.46 17.83 -32.26
N GLU A 39 -30.75 18.16 -32.23
CA GLU A 39 -31.84 17.18 -32.09
C GLU A 39 -31.75 16.03 -33.12
N GLN A 40 -31.38 16.36 -34.37
CA GLN A 40 -31.34 15.44 -35.51
C GLN A 40 -29.99 14.70 -35.66
N THR A 41 -28.92 15.27 -35.11
CA THR A 41 -27.55 14.78 -35.24
C THR A 41 -26.92 14.76 -33.85
N GLN A 42 -26.78 13.56 -33.29
CA GLN A 42 -26.33 13.35 -31.91
C GLN A 42 -25.01 12.60 -31.89
N GLU A 43 -23.97 13.16 -32.51
CA GLU A 43 -22.65 12.56 -32.48
C GLU A 43 -22.19 12.37 -31.03
N ALA A 44 -21.59 11.21 -30.76
CA ALA A 44 -21.22 10.77 -29.40
C ALA A 44 -22.40 10.78 -28.39
N ALA A 45 -23.64 10.62 -28.86
CA ALA A 45 -24.87 10.61 -28.06
C ALA A 45 -25.08 11.90 -27.23
N LEU A 46 -24.69 13.05 -27.79
CA LEU A 46 -24.82 14.37 -27.17
C LEU A 46 -25.73 15.28 -28.00
N ASP A 47 -26.82 15.75 -27.38
CA ASP A 47 -27.66 16.83 -27.89
C ASP A 47 -27.50 18.08 -27.00
N LEU A 48 -26.82 19.09 -27.52
CA LEU A 48 -26.57 20.36 -26.84
C LEU A 48 -27.78 21.30 -26.84
N THR A 49 -28.75 21.06 -27.72
CA THR A 49 -30.00 21.84 -27.79
C THR A 49 -30.98 21.41 -26.70
N ALA A 50 -30.96 20.12 -26.33
CA ALA A 50 -31.78 19.58 -25.25
C ALA A 50 -31.07 19.52 -23.88
N LEU A 51 -29.74 19.71 -23.81
CA LEU A 51 -28.99 19.65 -22.55
C LEU A 51 -29.39 20.80 -21.59
N PRO A 52 -30.00 20.51 -20.42
CA PRO A 52 -30.45 21.58 -19.53
C PRO A 52 -29.29 22.39 -18.95
N ARG A 53 -29.48 23.71 -18.84
CA ARG A 53 -28.51 24.66 -18.25
C ARG A 53 -28.62 24.79 -16.73
N GLN A 54 -29.12 23.73 -16.10
CA GLN A 54 -29.21 23.62 -14.64
C GLN A 54 -27.88 23.09 -14.11
N TYR A 55 -26.89 23.98 -13.99
CA TYR A 55 -25.54 23.63 -13.57
C TYR A 55 -25.44 23.13 -12.11
N ASN A 56 -26.50 23.27 -11.32
CA ASN A 56 -26.60 22.72 -9.96
C ASN A 56 -26.92 21.21 -9.94
N ASN A 57 -27.39 20.63 -11.05
CA ASN A 57 -27.56 19.19 -11.18
C ASN A 57 -26.19 18.54 -11.48
N PRO A 58 -25.72 17.55 -10.70
CA PRO A 58 -24.40 16.93 -10.87
C PRO A 58 -24.15 16.33 -12.26
N ASP A 59 -25.16 15.75 -12.90
CA ASP A 59 -25.02 15.13 -14.23
C ASP A 59 -24.90 16.19 -15.32
N HIS A 60 -25.74 17.23 -15.26
CA HIS A 60 -25.65 18.35 -16.18
C HIS A 60 -24.32 19.09 -16.01
N PHE A 61 -23.88 19.31 -14.76
CA PHE A 61 -22.60 19.93 -14.46
C PHE A 61 -21.43 19.17 -15.10
N ARG A 62 -21.34 17.85 -14.89
CA ARG A 62 -20.30 17.00 -15.49
C ARG A 62 -20.29 17.09 -17.02
N ARG A 63 -21.46 17.07 -17.65
CA ARG A 63 -21.59 17.20 -19.11
C ARG A 63 -21.12 18.57 -19.60
N TRP A 64 -21.54 19.65 -18.95
CA TRP A 64 -21.12 21.01 -19.31
C TRP A 64 -19.62 21.27 -19.07
N VAL A 65 -19.02 20.68 -18.03
CA VAL A 65 -17.56 20.68 -17.85
C VAL A 65 -16.88 19.97 -19.02
N LYS A 66 -17.40 18.82 -19.47
CA LYS A 66 -16.87 18.11 -20.65
C LYS A 66 -16.95 18.97 -21.91
N VAL A 67 -18.08 19.66 -22.14
CA VAL A 67 -18.26 20.60 -23.26
C VAL A 67 -17.23 21.74 -23.18
N TYR A 68 -17.11 22.38 -22.01
CA TYR A 68 -16.11 23.42 -21.76
C TYR A 68 -14.69 22.91 -22.10
N ASP A 69 -14.32 21.72 -21.63
CA ASP A 69 -12.98 21.15 -21.80
C ASP A 69 -12.65 20.86 -23.26
N ARG A 70 -13.62 20.37 -24.05
CA ARG A 70 -13.43 20.09 -25.48
C ARG A 70 -13.34 21.38 -26.32
N ILE A 71 -14.05 22.44 -25.93
CA ILE A 71 -13.92 23.77 -26.55
C ILE A 71 -12.56 24.40 -26.18
N ALA A 72 -12.17 24.31 -24.90
CA ALA A 72 -10.92 24.85 -24.39
C ALA A 72 -9.69 24.17 -24.99
N SER A 73 -9.74 22.84 -25.18
CA SER A 73 -8.68 22.08 -25.84
C SER A 73 -8.59 22.32 -27.35
N GLY A 74 -9.62 22.95 -27.94
CA GLY A 74 -9.75 23.13 -29.39
C GLY A 74 -10.06 21.85 -30.16
N GLU A 75 -10.44 20.77 -29.46
CA GLU A 75 -10.92 19.55 -30.09
C GLU A 75 -12.31 19.74 -30.72
N MET A 76 -13.11 20.63 -30.13
CA MET A 76 -14.41 21.02 -30.64
C MET A 76 -14.47 22.53 -30.91
N PRO A 77 -15.01 22.97 -32.07
CA PRO A 77 -15.47 22.15 -33.20
C PRO A 77 -14.31 21.41 -33.90
N PRO A 78 -14.56 20.26 -34.56
CA PRO A 78 -13.51 19.51 -35.24
C PRO A 78 -12.93 20.31 -36.41
N ALA A 79 -11.67 20.03 -36.80
CA ALA A 79 -10.97 20.79 -37.84
C ALA A 79 -11.68 20.83 -39.20
N THR A 80 -12.62 19.92 -39.46
CA THR A 80 -13.44 19.85 -40.68
C THR A 80 -14.72 20.71 -40.62
N ALA A 81 -15.06 21.27 -39.45
CA ALA A 81 -16.24 22.10 -39.24
C ALA A 81 -15.87 23.59 -39.12
N ASP A 82 -16.89 24.45 -39.16
CA ASP A 82 -16.71 25.90 -38.99
C ASP A 82 -16.06 26.23 -37.65
N GLN A 83 -14.98 27.02 -37.71
CA GLN A 83 -14.17 27.34 -36.54
C GLN A 83 -14.52 28.71 -35.96
N PRO A 84 -14.69 28.83 -34.63
CA PRO A 84 -14.83 30.11 -33.98
C PRO A 84 -13.51 30.90 -34.02
N THR A 85 -13.61 32.22 -34.06
CA THR A 85 -12.45 33.09 -33.82
C THR A 85 -11.92 32.90 -32.40
N ALA A 86 -10.65 33.25 -32.17
CA ALA A 86 -10.06 33.20 -30.83
C ALA A 86 -10.84 34.04 -29.80
N ALA A 87 -11.42 35.16 -30.22
CA ALA A 87 -12.24 36.03 -29.39
C ALA A 87 -13.60 35.38 -29.04
N GLU A 88 -14.33 34.86 -30.04
CA GLU A 88 -15.61 34.15 -29.82
C GLU A 88 -15.40 32.94 -28.88
N ARG A 89 -14.30 32.20 -29.06
CA ARG A 89 -13.94 31.06 -28.19
C ARG A 89 -13.65 31.50 -26.76
N ALA A 90 -12.85 32.56 -26.59
CA ALA A 90 -12.51 33.07 -25.26
C ALA A 90 -13.77 33.60 -24.53
N GLU A 91 -14.65 34.28 -25.25
CA GLU A 91 -15.91 34.81 -24.71
C GLU A 91 -16.83 33.70 -24.22
N VAL A 92 -17.11 32.68 -25.05
CA VAL A 92 -17.99 31.57 -24.63
C VAL A 92 -17.39 30.77 -23.47
N LEU A 93 -16.08 30.56 -23.45
CA LEU A 93 -15.40 29.90 -22.34
C LEU A 93 -15.52 30.73 -21.06
N ASN A 94 -15.37 32.06 -21.12
CA ASN A 94 -15.55 32.89 -19.93
C ASN A 94 -16.98 32.78 -19.39
N LEU A 95 -18.00 32.90 -20.24
CA LEU A 95 -19.41 32.82 -19.85
C LEU A 95 -19.79 31.45 -19.27
N LEU A 96 -19.34 30.36 -19.89
CA LEU A 96 -19.56 29.00 -19.38
C LEU A 96 -18.80 28.79 -18.06
N GLY A 97 -17.55 29.25 -17.99
CA GLY A 97 -16.70 29.13 -16.82
C GLY A 97 -17.30 29.83 -15.59
N GLU A 98 -17.75 31.08 -15.75
CA GLU A 98 -18.41 31.84 -14.68
C GLU A 98 -19.65 31.12 -14.15
N ALA A 99 -20.49 30.57 -15.04
CA ALA A 99 -21.69 29.85 -14.65
C ALA A 99 -21.38 28.54 -13.89
N LEU A 100 -20.39 27.77 -14.36
CA LEU A 100 -19.95 26.54 -13.69
C LEU A 100 -19.33 26.83 -12.32
N ILE A 101 -18.47 27.84 -12.21
CA ILE A 101 -17.87 28.26 -10.93
C ILE A 101 -18.94 28.72 -9.95
N ALA A 102 -19.91 29.51 -10.40
CA ALA A 102 -21.00 29.97 -9.55
C ALA A 102 -21.85 28.81 -9.02
N ALA A 103 -22.18 27.83 -9.87
CA ALA A 103 -22.95 26.66 -9.49
C ALA A 103 -22.21 25.77 -8.49
N GLU A 104 -20.92 25.52 -8.72
CA GLU A 104 -20.09 24.70 -7.82
C GLU A 104 -19.83 25.38 -6.46
N ARG A 105 -19.74 26.71 -6.42
CA ARG A 105 -19.65 27.47 -5.16
C ARG A 105 -20.95 27.45 -4.37
N ALA A 106 -22.09 27.50 -5.05
CA ALA A 106 -23.40 27.46 -4.40
C ALA A 106 -23.70 26.12 -3.72
N THR A 107 -23.16 25.01 -4.23
CA THR A 107 -23.31 23.67 -3.62
C THR A 107 -22.31 23.39 -2.51
N ALA A 108 -21.25 24.20 -2.38
CA ALA A 108 -20.16 23.97 -1.43
C ALA A 108 -20.37 24.53 -0.02
N GLN A 109 -21.52 25.17 0.28
CA GLN A 109 -21.75 25.88 1.55
C GLN A 109 -22.23 24.97 2.71
N ASP A 110 -21.75 25.30 3.91
CA ASP A 110 -22.29 24.98 5.25
C ASP A 110 -22.04 23.64 5.96
N VAL A 111 -21.13 22.77 5.50
CA VAL A 111 -20.76 21.55 6.26
C VAL A 111 -19.28 21.54 6.65
N PRO A 112 -18.94 21.36 7.96
CA PRO A 112 -17.58 21.09 8.39
C PRO A 112 -16.97 19.92 7.63
N ARG A 113 -15.71 20.04 7.23
CA ARG A 113 -15.04 18.98 6.48
C ARG A 113 -14.50 17.96 7.47
N LEU A 114 -15.00 16.73 7.36
CA LEU A 114 -14.58 15.59 8.16
C LEU A 114 -13.86 14.59 7.28
N ARG A 115 -12.63 14.23 7.66
CA ARG A 115 -11.86 13.18 7.00
C ARG A 115 -11.21 12.30 8.06
N ARG A 116 -11.48 10.99 8.03
CA ARG A 116 -10.81 10.05 8.94
C ARG A 116 -9.30 10.02 8.67
N LEU A 117 -8.50 9.79 9.70
CA LEU A 117 -7.10 9.42 9.55
C LEU A 117 -7.02 8.09 8.80
N THR A 118 -6.14 8.02 7.81
CA THR A 118 -5.79 6.72 7.21
C THR A 118 -5.14 5.83 8.26
N ARG A 119 -5.09 4.52 8.04
CA ARG A 119 -4.42 3.57 8.94
C ARG A 119 -2.94 3.90 9.14
N ALA A 120 -2.27 4.45 8.12
CA ALA A 120 -0.89 4.89 8.19
C ALA A 120 -0.75 6.18 9.02
N GLU A 121 -1.65 7.14 8.83
CA GLU A 121 -1.69 8.38 9.61
C GLU A 121 -2.00 8.10 11.09
N TYR A 122 -2.91 7.17 11.39
CA TYR A 122 -3.18 6.71 12.76
C TYR A 122 -1.93 6.14 13.40
N GLU A 123 -1.25 5.20 12.72
CA GLU A 123 -0.02 4.59 13.22
C GLU A 123 1.08 5.63 13.47
N ASN A 124 1.33 6.52 12.51
CA ASN A 124 2.32 7.59 12.68
C ASN A 124 1.96 8.57 13.80
N THR A 125 0.66 8.85 13.97
CA THR A 125 0.17 9.68 15.09
C THR A 125 0.50 9.05 16.42
N ILE A 126 0.27 7.75 16.58
CA ILE A 126 0.66 7.03 17.79
C ILE A 126 2.18 7.04 17.98
N ARG A 127 2.95 6.74 16.92
CA ARG A 127 4.42 6.70 16.97
C ARG A 127 5.00 8.01 17.50
N ASP A 128 4.53 9.14 16.98
CA ASP A 128 5.08 10.46 17.33
C ASP A 128 4.53 10.96 18.68
N LEU A 129 3.27 10.64 19.03
CA LEU A 129 2.66 11.05 20.31
C LEU A 129 3.31 10.31 21.49
N PHE A 130 3.58 9.02 21.34
CA PHE A 130 4.10 8.17 22.42
C PHE A 130 5.61 7.89 22.36
N ASP A 131 6.33 8.41 21.35
CA ASP A 131 7.73 8.06 21.06
C ASP A 131 7.97 6.55 20.91
N MET A 132 7.12 5.92 20.10
CA MET A 132 7.15 4.49 19.83
C MET A 132 7.38 4.23 18.34
N PRO A 133 8.53 4.62 17.75
CA PRO A 133 8.71 4.82 16.31
C PRO A 133 8.47 3.59 15.42
N GLY A 134 8.48 2.37 15.98
CA GLY A 134 8.25 1.14 15.21
C GLY A 134 7.04 0.33 15.67
N ILE A 135 6.14 0.89 16.48
CA ILE A 135 4.88 0.19 16.79
C ILE A 135 4.10 -0.08 15.50
N ALA A 136 3.62 -1.31 15.32
CA ALA A 136 2.93 -1.77 14.12
C ALA A 136 1.43 -1.91 14.37
N LEU A 137 0.64 -1.02 13.75
CA LEU A 137 -0.81 -0.89 13.93
C LEU A 137 -1.56 -0.91 12.60
N ALA A 138 -0.98 -0.36 11.53
CA ALA A 138 -1.65 -0.20 10.24
C ALA A 138 -2.08 -1.53 9.62
N GLY A 139 -1.32 -2.61 9.86
CA GLY A 139 -1.67 -3.97 9.42
C GLY A 139 -2.85 -4.59 10.17
N ASN A 140 -3.14 -4.13 11.40
CA ASN A 140 -4.24 -4.62 12.23
C ASN A 140 -5.55 -3.88 11.97
N LEU A 141 -5.48 -2.73 11.28
CA LEU A 141 -6.63 -1.94 10.87
C LEU A 141 -7.09 -2.37 9.47
N PRO A 142 -8.41 -2.31 9.17
CA PRO A 142 -8.91 -2.56 7.83
C PRO A 142 -8.22 -1.67 6.79
N ALA A 143 -8.02 -2.19 5.59
CA ALA A 143 -7.43 -1.41 4.49
C ALA A 143 -8.34 -0.22 4.14
N ASP A 144 -7.73 0.93 3.90
CA ASP A 144 -8.45 2.12 3.44
C ASP A 144 -8.78 2.00 1.95
N GLY A 145 -9.92 2.57 1.55
CA GLY A 145 -10.24 2.75 0.14
C GLY A 145 -9.39 3.86 -0.50
N SER A 146 -9.51 4.03 -1.81
CA SER A 146 -8.89 5.15 -2.53
C SER A 146 -9.89 5.81 -3.47
N ALA A 147 -9.86 7.14 -3.53
CA ALA A 147 -10.57 7.95 -4.52
C ALA A 147 -9.60 8.98 -5.12
N HIS A 148 -9.79 9.29 -6.40
CA HIS A 148 -8.90 10.20 -7.15
C HIS A 148 -7.41 9.83 -7.08
N GLY A 149 -7.11 8.53 -6.93
CA GLY A 149 -5.75 8.00 -6.84
C GLY A 149 -5.12 8.02 -5.45
N PHE A 150 -5.84 8.51 -4.43
CA PHE A 150 -5.33 8.61 -3.05
C PHE A 150 -6.30 8.06 -2.01
N ASP A 151 -5.76 7.58 -0.88
CA ASP A 151 -6.50 7.11 0.30
C ASP A 151 -6.86 8.25 1.27
N LYS A 152 -6.40 9.47 1.03
CA LYS A 152 -6.70 10.67 1.83
C LYS A 152 -8.00 11.37 1.43
N HIS A 153 -8.91 10.71 0.71
CA HIS A 153 -10.18 11.30 0.29
C HIS A 153 -11.33 10.83 1.19
N PRO A 154 -12.19 11.72 1.71
CA PRO A 154 -13.24 11.35 2.66
C PRO A 154 -14.23 10.32 2.10
N GLU A 155 -14.54 10.38 0.80
CA GLU A 155 -15.44 9.43 0.12
C GLU A 155 -14.96 7.96 0.16
N ALA A 156 -13.68 7.73 0.46
CA ALA A 156 -13.09 6.39 0.49
C ALA A 156 -12.75 5.93 1.92
N LEU A 157 -13.16 6.70 2.94
CA LEU A 157 -12.72 6.54 4.33
C LEU A 157 -13.87 6.36 5.32
N ASP A 158 -14.96 5.73 4.88
CA ASP A 158 -16.08 5.36 5.73
C ASP A 158 -15.65 4.52 6.93
N ILE A 159 -16.42 4.60 8.02
CA ILE A 159 -16.18 3.85 9.25
C ILE A 159 -17.26 2.78 9.43
N SER A 160 -16.84 1.52 9.49
CA SER A 160 -17.71 0.39 9.82
C SER A 160 -17.61 0.02 11.31
N HIS A 161 -18.53 -0.81 11.80
CA HIS A 161 -18.42 -1.38 13.15
C HIS A 161 -17.12 -2.17 13.36
N VAL A 162 -16.60 -2.84 12.32
CA VAL A 162 -15.32 -3.55 12.35
C VAL A 162 -14.17 -2.57 12.56
N ASN A 163 -14.18 -1.40 11.91
CA ASN A 163 -13.16 -0.38 12.12
C ASN A 163 -13.11 0.06 13.59
N VAL A 164 -14.26 0.35 14.21
CA VAL A 164 -14.31 0.79 15.61
C VAL A 164 -13.72 -0.27 16.54
N LEU A 165 -14.09 -1.54 16.36
CA LEU A 165 -13.51 -2.65 17.14
C LEU A 165 -11.99 -2.73 16.96
N LYS A 166 -11.49 -2.62 15.72
CA LYS A 166 -10.05 -2.64 15.44
C LYS A 166 -9.30 -1.44 16.00
N TYR A 167 -9.90 -0.25 16.04
CA TYR A 167 -9.31 0.90 16.71
C TYR A 167 -9.26 0.74 18.23
N LEU A 168 -10.28 0.10 18.84
CA LEU A 168 -10.25 -0.23 20.26
C LEU A 168 -9.16 -1.25 20.59
N GLU A 169 -9.01 -2.30 19.78
CA GLU A 169 -7.92 -3.26 19.88
C GLU A 169 -6.55 -2.58 19.72
N ALA A 170 -6.41 -1.68 18.74
CA ALA A 170 -5.19 -0.92 18.53
C ALA A 170 -4.88 0.01 19.72
N ALA A 171 -5.87 0.71 20.26
CA ALA A 171 -5.72 1.55 21.44
C ALA A 171 -5.28 0.73 22.67
N ASP A 172 -5.88 -0.44 22.88
CA ASP A 172 -5.46 -1.36 23.94
C ASP A 172 -4.01 -1.82 23.76
N HIS A 173 -3.63 -2.19 22.54
CA HIS A 173 -2.27 -2.61 22.21
C HIS A 173 -1.23 -1.50 22.46
N VAL A 174 -1.56 -0.26 22.13
CA VAL A 174 -0.70 0.91 22.42
C VAL A 174 -0.56 1.08 23.93
N LEU A 175 -1.67 1.08 24.67
CA LEU A 175 -1.66 1.31 26.12
C LEU A 175 -0.96 0.19 26.89
N ASP A 176 -0.93 -1.04 26.38
CA ASP A 176 -0.20 -2.16 26.98
C ASP A 176 1.32 -1.92 27.06
N TYR A 177 1.87 -1.14 26.12
CA TYR A 177 3.30 -0.85 26.05
C TYR A 177 3.65 0.62 26.37
N ALA A 178 2.68 1.53 26.26
CA ALA A 178 2.87 2.93 26.64
C ALA A 178 2.97 3.11 28.16
N ILE A 179 2.26 2.29 28.93
CA ILE A 179 2.20 2.40 30.39
C ILE A 179 3.32 1.59 31.03
N ALA A 180 4.24 2.25 31.75
CA ALA A 180 5.21 1.56 32.60
C ALA A 180 4.50 0.72 33.66
N THR A 181 4.85 -0.56 33.70
CA THR A 181 4.30 -1.54 34.66
C THR A 181 5.27 -1.89 35.77
N ARG A 182 6.39 -1.15 35.88
CA ARG A 182 7.54 -1.45 36.72
C ARG A 182 8.32 -0.23 37.20
N PRO A 183 8.94 -0.27 38.39
CA PRO A 183 9.59 0.91 38.99
C PRO A 183 10.96 1.22 38.37
N GLN A 184 11.59 0.23 37.75
CA GLN A 184 12.90 0.34 37.11
C GLN A 184 12.79 -0.14 35.65
N PRO A 185 13.60 0.42 34.73
CA PRO A 185 13.58 -0.06 33.35
C PRO A 185 13.94 -1.56 33.29
N PRO A 186 13.39 -2.31 32.32
CA PRO A 186 13.81 -3.68 32.07
C PRO A 186 15.33 -3.79 31.94
N ALA A 187 15.90 -4.90 32.41
CA ALA A 187 17.33 -5.12 32.32
C ALA A 187 17.77 -5.18 30.86
N ILE A 188 18.87 -4.49 30.53
CA ILE A 188 19.46 -4.56 29.20
C ILE A 188 19.95 -5.98 28.94
N GLN A 189 19.34 -6.64 27.96
CA GLN A 189 19.71 -7.97 27.53
C GLN A 189 20.76 -7.85 26.42
N LYS A 190 21.94 -8.41 26.65
CA LYS A 190 23.00 -8.52 25.64
C LYS A 190 23.06 -9.95 25.12
N ARG A 191 23.02 -10.08 23.80
CA ARG A 191 23.15 -11.35 23.09
C ARG A 191 24.14 -11.18 21.96
N ARG A 192 25.29 -11.87 22.08
CA ARG A 192 26.13 -12.17 20.93
C ARG A 192 25.61 -13.47 20.34
N ILE A 193 25.05 -13.39 19.14
CA ILE A 193 24.57 -14.52 18.39
C ILE A 193 25.72 -15.00 17.51
N SER A 194 26.15 -16.24 17.74
CA SER A 194 26.92 -16.96 16.73
C SER A 194 25.94 -17.60 15.77
N LEU A 195 26.18 -17.42 14.47
CA LEU A 195 25.46 -18.14 13.42
C LEU A 195 25.65 -19.67 13.54
N VAL A 196 26.62 -20.14 14.32
CA VAL A 196 26.88 -21.56 14.60
C VAL A 196 26.19 -21.93 15.91
N ASN A 197 24.85 -22.01 15.95
CA ASN A 197 24.15 -22.56 17.11
C ASN A 197 23.74 -24.03 16.89
N ARG A 198 23.89 -24.89 17.91
CA ARG A 198 23.66 -26.36 17.87
C ARG A 198 22.27 -26.78 17.41
N GLY A 199 21.25 -25.94 17.57
CA GLY A 199 19.87 -26.23 17.17
C GLY A 199 19.33 -25.32 16.05
N GLY A 200 20.18 -24.49 15.45
CA GLY A 200 19.76 -23.44 14.51
C GLY A 200 19.81 -23.86 13.03
N PHE A 201 19.02 -23.19 12.19
CA PHE A 201 18.93 -23.43 10.75
C PHE A 201 20.29 -23.29 10.02
N VAL A 202 21.20 -22.48 10.54
CA VAL A 202 22.54 -22.31 9.94
C VAL A 202 23.46 -23.50 10.19
N ALA A 203 23.31 -24.23 11.31
CA ALA A 203 24.03 -25.48 11.50
C ALA A 203 23.65 -26.49 10.41
N HIS A 204 22.38 -26.54 10.01
CA HIS A 204 21.95 -27.34 8.87
C HIS A 204 22.59 -26.89 7.56
N VAL A 205 22.79 -25.60 7.33
CA VAL A 205 23.41 -25.05 6.12
C VAL A 205 24.90 -25.42 6.05
N VAL A 206 25.63 -25.30 7.16
CA VAL A 206 27.02 -25.76 7.27
C VAL A 206 27.12 -27.28 7.09
N MET A 207 26.28 -28.06 7.78
CA MET A 207 26.25 -29.53 7.69
C MET A 207 25.82 -30.05 6.32
N ASN A 208 25.06 -29.25 5.57
CA ASN A 208 24.66 -29.56 4.21
C ASN A 208 25.64 -29.07 3.14
N GLY A 209 26.76 -28.46 3.54
CA GLY A 209 27.79 -27.96 2.63
C GLY A 209 27.36 -26.74 1.82
N ASP A 210 26.40 -25.97 2.33
CA ASP A 210 25.97 -24.67 1.80
C ASP A 210 26.63 -23.49 2.59
N GLY A 211 27.50 -23.81 3.55
CA GLY A 211 28.32 -22.87 4.30
C GLY A 211 29.57 -23.53 4.88
N VAL A 212 30.47 -22.72 5.44
CA VAL A 212 31.76 -23.13 6.00
C VAL A 212 32.03 -22.41 7.31
N LEU A 213 32.65 -23.11 8.27
CA LEU A 213 33.20 -22.50 9.47
C LEU A 213 34.59 -21.97 9.20
N LEU A 214 34.85 -20.75 9.64
CA LEU A 214 36.10 -20.05 9.41
C LEU A 214 36.79 -19.73 10.73
N LYS A 215 38.09 -19.99 10.77
CA LYS A 215 39.00 -19.69 11.88
C LYS A 215 40.16 -18.89 11.34
N ASN A 216 40.31 -17.64 11.78
CA ASN A 216 41.29 -16.68 11.26
C ASN A 216 41.20 -16.50 9.73
N GLY A 217 39.98 -16.44 9.18
CA GLY A 217 39.76 -16.23 7.75
C GLY A 217 40.19 -17.40 6.86
N GLN A 218 40.27 -18.61 7.40
CA GLN A 218 40.50 -19.85 6.64
C GLN A 218 39.51 -20.93 7.12
N PRO A 219 39.18 -21.94 6.29
CA PRO A 219 38.36 -23.07 6.73
C PRO A 219 38.89 -23.66 8.04
N ASP A 220 38.02 -23.81 9.03
CA ASP A 220 38.41 -24.36 10.31
C ASP A 220 38.85 -25.83 10.12
N PRO A 221 40.12 -26.19 10.39
CA PRO A 221 40.58 -27.56 10.23
C PRO A 221 39.86 -28.55 11.15
N ASP A 222 39.30 -28.05 12.27
CA ASP A 222 38.52 -28.85 13.20
C ASP A 222 37.09 -29.11 12.66
N PHE A 223 36.65 -28.32 11.66
CA PHE A 223 35.32 -28.37 11.02
C PHE A 223 35.42 -28.28 9.49
N PRO A 224 35.93 -29.33 8.83
CA PRO A 224 36.06 -29.33 7.39
C PRO A 224 34.68 -29.21 6.71
N PRO A 225 34.58 -28.52 5.56
CA PRO A 225 33.33 -28.42 4.80
C PRO A 225 32.78 -29.80 4.41
N ALA A 226 31.45 -29.94 4.39
CA ALA A 226 30.81 -31.20 4.04
C ALA A 226 31.07 -31.61 2.57
N GLY A 227 31.44 -32.89 2.36
CA GLY A 227 31.65 -33.53 1.04
C GLY A 227 30.66 -34.69 0.76
N GLU A 228 31.02 -35.65 -0.11
CA GLU A 228 30.11 -36.74 -0.57
C GLU A 228 29.57 -37.70 0.52
N GLN A 229 30.27 -37.91 1.64
CA GLN A 229 29.91 -38.95 2.63
C GLN A 229 29.90 -38.52 4.11
N ASN A 230 30.11 -37.24 4.44
CA ASN A 230 30.25 -36.80 5.84
C ASN A 230 29.01 -36.03 6.33
N HIS A 231 27.98 -36.75 6.76
CA HIS A 231 27.10 -36.21 7.80
C HIS A 231 27.82 -36.38 9.14
N LEU A 232 27.96 -35.29 9.91
CA LEU A 232 28.49 -35.37 11.28
C LEU A 232 27.63 -36.36 12.07
N ASP A 233 28.25 -37.28 12.81
CA ASP A 233 27.52 -38.30 13.56
C ASP A 233 26.77 -37.70 14.76
N GLN A 234 25.68 -38.36 15.18
CA GLN A 234 24.90 -37.94 16.35
C GLN A 234 25.82 -37.89 17.59
N GLY A 235 26.06 -36.70 18.13
CA GLY A 235 26.96 -36.46 19.27
C GLY A 235 28.33 -35.85 18.91
N ALA A 236 28.65 -35.64 17.64
CA ALA A 236 29.81 -34.86 17.20
C ALA A 236 29.85 -33.46 17.85
N HIS A 237 28.67 -32.84 17.97
CA HIS A 237 28.51 -31.50 18.52
C HIS A 237 28.98 -31.35 19.97
N GLU A 238 28.76 -32.39 20.80
CA GLU A 238 29.07 -32.40 22.23
C GLU A 238 30.56 -32.63 22.50
N ARG A 239 31.21 -33.45 21.66
CA ARG A 239 32.63 -33.77 21.77
C ARG A 239 33.55 -32.63 21.34
N TRP A 240 33.08 -31.67 20.54
CA TRP A 240 33.97 -30.78 19.79
C TRP A 240 34.03 -29.32 20.26
N GLY A 241 33.34 -28.92 21.33
CA GLY A 241 33.52 -27.60 21.98
C GLY A 241 33.29 -26.33 21.14
N SER A 242 32.92 -26.43 19.85
CA SER A 242 33.09 -25.37 18.85
C SER A 242 31.87 -24.50 18.58
N PHE A 243 30.87 -24.64 19.43
CA PHE A 243 29.71 -23.75 19.51
C PHE A 243 29.95 -22.62 20.54
N GLY A 244 31.21 -22.40 20.92
CA GLY A 244 31.61 -21.26 21.74
C GLY A 244 31.52 -19.95 20.96
N ASN A 245 31.27 -18.84 21.67
CA ASN A 245 31.09 -17.52 21.09
C ASN A 245 32.25 -17.12 20.15
N GLY A 246 31.94 -16.76 18.89
CA GLY A 246 32.87 -16.03 18.00
C GLY A 246 33.41 -16.76 16.75
N ALA A 247 32.81 -17.88 16.33
CA ALA A 247 33.17 -18.51 15.05
C ALA A 247 32.57 -17.73 13.86
N THR A 248 33.43 -17.35 12.89
CA THR A 248 33.02 -16.74 11.64
C THR A 248 32.35 -17.79 10.74
N VAL A 249 31.20 -17.45 10.15
CA VAL A 249 30.47 -18.33 9.24
C VAL A 249 30.49 -17.76 7.84
N GLY A 250 31.05 -18.51 6.90
CA GLY A 250 30.97 -18.24 5.47
C GLY A 250 29.73 -18.90 4.86
N LEU A 251 28.91 -18.12 4.16
CA LEU A 251 27.65 -18.57 3.56
C LEU A 251 27.69 -18.40 2.03
N PHE A 252 27.16 -19.40 1.31
CA PHE A 252 27.15 -19.45 -0.16
C PHE A 252 25.76 -19.34 -0.78
N ARG A 253 24.71 -19.25 0.05
CA ARG A 253 23.33 -19.54 -0.35
C ARG A 253 22.51 -18.28 -0.58
N HIS A 254 21.90 -18.15 -1.76
CA HIS A 254 21.05 -17.01 -2.12
C HIS A 254 19.82 -16.85 -1.20
N GLU A 255 19.29 -15.62 -1.10
CA GLU A 255 18.13 -15.29 -0.28
C GLU A 255 16.85 -16.06 -0.66
N ASP A 256 16.66 -16.39 -1.94
CA ASP A 256 15.43 -17.06 -2.42
C ASP A 256 15.47 -18.60 -2.34
N GLU A 257 16.60 -19.20 -1.96
CA GLU A 257 16.71 -20.67 -1.83
C GLU A 257 16.12 -21.18 -0.50
N SER A 258 15.07 -20.57 0.06
CA SER A 258 14.51 -20.90 1.39
C SER A 258 15.55 -20.82 2.52
N PHE A 259 16.59 -19.99 2.35
CA PHE A 259 17.59 -19.73 3.38
C PHE A 259 17.13 -18.58 4.25
N ASN A 260 16.42 -18.88 5.33
CA ASN A 260 15.94 -17.87 6.27
C ASN A 260 16.49 -18.16 7.69
N PRO A 261 17.78 -17.88 7.95
CA PRO A 261 18.34 -18.03 9.28
C PRO A 261 17.74 -16.96 10.20
N TYR A 262 16.71 -17.36 10.92
CA TYR A 262 16.12 -16.55 11.97
C TYR A 262 16.76 -16.88 13.31
N PHE A 263 17.14 -15.84 14.05
CA PHE A 263 17.89 -15.96 15.29
C PHE A 263 16.95 -16.11 16.48
N ILE A 264 16.39 -17.31 16.63
CA ILE A 264 15.40 -17.61 17.68
C ILE A 264 15.98 -17.45 19.09
N GLU A 265 17.31 -17.43 19.24
CA GLU A 265 18.00 -17.22 20.52
C GLU A 265 17.59 -15.90 21.17
N HIS A 266 17.36 -14.88 20.34
CA HIS A 266 16.81 -13.60 20.75
C HIS A 266 15.37 -13.46 20.24
N VAL A 267 14.41 -13.52 21.16
CA VAL A 267 13.04 -13.06 20.90
C VAL A 267 12.79 -11.83 21.74
N THR A 268 12.28 -10.79 21.11
CA THR A 268 12.00 -9.52 21.76
C THR A 268 10.88 -9.69 22.77
N ILE A 269 11.17 -9.42 24.05
CA ILE A 269 10.17 -9.48 25.12
C ILE A 269 9.50 -8.13 25.30
N TYR A 270 10.28 -7.05 25.30
CA TYR A 270 9.82 -5.70 25.60
C TYR A 270 9.92 -4.84 24.34
N PRO A 271 8.79 -4.31 23.80
CA PRO A 271 8.86 -3.36 22.69
C PRO A 271 9.65 -2.12 23.07
N ALA A 272 10.73 -1.85 22.36
CA ALA A 272 11.65 -0.75 22.63
C ALA A 272 12.65 -0.56 21.49
N ARG A 273 13.60 0.36 21.68
CA ARG A 273 14.81 0.47 20.85
C ARG A 273 15.81 -0.63 21.22
N TYR A 274 16.42 -1.24 20.23
CA TYR A 274 17.47 -2.25 20.33
C TYR A 274 18.62 -1.83 19.43
N ARG A 275 19.85 -1.98 19.94
CA ARG A 275 21.06 -1.79 19.15
C ARG A 275 21.48 -3.13 18.56
N VAL A 276 21.61 -3.16 17.25
CA VAL A 276 22.04 -4.32 16.48
C VAL A 276 23.39 -3.99 15.85
N ARG A 277 24.36 -4.89 15.99
CA ARG A 277 25.67 -4.76 15.38
C ARG A 277 26.07 -6.04 14.68
N THR A 278 26.76 -5.97 13.55
CA THR A 278 27.24 -7.16 12.83
C THR A 278 28.55 -6.87 12.12
N SER A 279 29.40 -7.88 11.94
CA SER A 279 30.65 -7.78 11.18
C SER A 279 30.60 -8.65 9.94
N LEU A 280 30.79 -8.05 8.76
CA LEU A 280 30.55 -8.67 7.46
C LEU A 280 31.74 -8.46 6.50
N TRP A 281 32.06 -9.48 5.71
CA TRP A 281 33.00 -9.39 4.59
C TRP A 281 32.68 -10.43 3.51
N SER A 282 33.19 -10.23 2.30
CA SER A 282 33.00 -11.17 1.19
C SER A 282 34.27 -11.94 0.88
N PHE A 283 34.11 -13.13 0.30
CA PHE A 283 35.22 -13.96 -0.14
C PHE A 283 34.83 -14.76 -1.38
N GLN A 284 35.83 -15.32 -2.06
CA GLN A 284 35.61 -16.23 -3.16
C GLN A 284 35.94 -17.65 -2.69
N TRP A 285 35.01 -18.57 -2.90
CA TRP A 285 35.22 -19.99 -2.65
C TRP A 285 35.60 -20.68 -3.95
N ASP A 286 36.58 -21.58 -3.89
CA ASP A 286 36.96 -22.46 -5.00
C ASP A 286 37.32 -23.86 -4.48
N LYS A 287 36.33 -24.76 -4.49
CA LYS A 287 36.50 -26.20 -4.26
C LYS A 287 37.28 -26.53 -2.98
N GLY A 288 36.88 -25.94 -1.86
CA GLY A 288 37.56 -26.12 -0.57
C GLY A 288 38.64 -25.07 -0.26
N LYS A 289 38.94 -24.16 -1.19
CA LYS A 289 39.91 -23.08 -1.00
C LYS A 289 39.22 -21.73 -0.87
N MET A 290 39.75 -20.91 0.03
CA MET A 290 39.33 -19.54 0.22
C MET A 290 40.26 -18.59 -0.57
N LEU A 291 39.67 -17.77 -1.41
CA LEU A 291 40.31 -16.78 -2.26
C LEU A 291 39.76 -15.38 -1.93
N PRO A 292 40.48 -14.29 -2.27
CA PRO A 292 39.95 -12.93 -2.14
C PRO A 292 38.61 -12.78 -2.87
N GLY A 293 37.67 -12.06 -2.26
CA GLY A 293 36.37 -11.78 -2.86
C GLY A 293 36.50 -11.01 -4.18
N ARG A 294 35.52 -11.16 -5.07
CA ARG A 294 35.49 -10.47 -6.37
C ARG A 294 35.09 -8.99 -6.29
N GLY A 295 34.75 -8.49 -5.09
CA GLY A 295 34.26 -7.15 -4.83
C GLY A 295 33.33 -7.11 -3.62
N THR A 296 32.66 -5.98 -3.42
CA THR A 296 31.68 -5.80 -2.36
C THR A 296 30.41 -6.60 -2.66
N GLU A 297 30.02 -7.46 -1.73
CA GLU A 297 28.72 -8.15 -1.72
C GLU A 297 27.79 -7.47 -0.70
N SER A 298 26.51 -7.84 -0.64
CA SER A 298 25.53 -7.24 0.28
C SER A 298 24.74 -8.32 1.04
N ALA A 299 24.63 -8.13 2.35
CA ALA A 299 23.75 -8.89 3.22
C ALA A 299 22.47 -8.12 3.54
N ARG A 300 21.39 -8.83 3.88
CA ARG A 300 20.14 -8.26 4.35
C ARG A 300 19.91 -8.64 5.80
N LEU A 301 19.55 -7.66 6.64
CA LEU A 301 18.91 -7.93 7.92
C LEU A 301 17.41 -7.67 7.80
N SER A 302 16.61 -8.55 8.37
CA SER A 302 15.15 -8.47 8.34
C SER A 302 14.56 -8.79 9.70
N VAL A 303 13.28 -8.49 9.90
CA VAL A 303 12.53 -8.84 11.10
C VAL A 303 11.41 -9.78 10.74
N VAL A 304 11.17 -10.75 11.62
CA VAL A 304 10.06 -11.70 11.52
C VAL A 304 9.27 -11.69 12.81
N GLN A 305 7.97 -11.52 12.69
CA GLN A 305 7.02 -11.71 13.76
C GLN A 305 6.75 -13.21 13.96
N LEU A 306 6.96 -13.72 15.18
CA LEU A 306 6.55 -15.07 15.55
C LEU A 306 5.04 -15.15 15.77
N THR A 307 4.41 -16.20 15.21
CA THR A 307 2.99 -16.51 15.45
C THR A 307 2.82 -17.45 16.64
N GLY A 308 1.57 -17.65 17.10
CA GLY A 308 1.25 -18.41 18.31
C GLY A 308 1.72 -19.88 18.34
N ASP A 309 2.04 -20.46 17.19
CA ASP A 309 2.65 -21.79 17.04
C ASP A 309 4.18 -21.80 17.16
N GLY A 310 4.80 -20.63 17.40
CA GLY A 310 6.24 -20.47 17.54
C GLY A 310 7.01 -20.62 16.24
N ARG A 311 6.32 -20.69 15.10
CA ARG A 311 6.94 -20.59 13.78
C ARG A 311 6.86 -19.12 13.36
N GLY A 312 7.95 -18.59 12.80
CA GLY A 312 7.85 -17.32 12.06
C GLY A 312 7.01 -17.56 10.81
N GLY A 313 6.26 -16.56 10.35
CA GLY A 313 5.77 -16.58 8.98
C GLY A 313 6.95 -16.90 8.06
N GLN A 314 6.77 -17.72 7.02
CA GLN A 314 7.88 -18.14 6.15
C GLN A 314 8.56 -16.97 5.40
N HIS A 315 8.11 -15.73 5.61
CA HIS A 315 8.58 -14.50 5.00
C HIS A 315 8.87 -13.41 6.06
N PRO A 316 9.86 -12.54 5.82
CA PRO A 316 10.14 -11.41 6.69
C PRO A 316 8.94 -10.45 6.76
N SER A 317 8.65 -9.97 7.97
CA SER A 317 7.62 -8.95 8.22
C SER A 317 8.05 -7.59 7.65
N TYR A 318 9.33 -7.24 7.78
CA TYR A 318 9.93 -6.07 7.15
C TYR A 318 11.47 -6.20 7.06
N VAL A 319 12.09 -5.38 6.21
CA VAL A 319 13.55 -5.33 6.02
C VAL A 319 14.15 -4.21 6.88
N LEU A 320 15.20 -4.51 7.64
CA LEU A 320 15.94 -3.51 8.43
C LEU A 320 16.91 -2.71 7.56
N GLY A 321 17.53 -3.39 6.58
CA GLY A 321 18.43 -2.77 5.64
C GLY A 321 19.31 -3.77 4.90
N TYR A 322 20.07 -3.24 3.95
CA TYR A 322 21.10 -3.96 3.22
C TYR A 322 22.48 -3.41 3.60
N PHE A 323 23.42 -4.29 3.91
CA PHE A 323 24.71 -3.97 4.51
C PHE A 323 25.86 -4.51 3.67
N ASP A 324 26.89 -3.69 3.49
CA ASP A 324 28.04 -4.01 2.65
C ASP A 324 28.96 -5.05 3.30
N ALA A 325 29.42 -5.99 2.49
CA ALA A 325 30.40 -7.00 2.82
C ALA A 325 31.58 -6.86 1.85
N PRO A 326 32.60 -6.05 2.17
CA PRO A 326 33.74 -5.82 1.28
C PRO A 326 34.69 -7.03 1.24
N ALA A 327 35.47 -7.16 0.16
CA ALA A 327 36.38 -8.28 -0.07
C ALA A 327 37.71 -8.19 0.71
N ASP A 328 38.08 -6.98 1.16
CA ASP A 328 39.42 -6.71 1.70
C ASP A 328 39.53 -7.01 3.21
N ALA A 329 38.51 -6.64 4.00
CA ALA A 329 38.49 -6.76 5.44
C ALA A 329 37.06 -6.75 6.01
N PRO A 330 36.82 -7.32 7.20
CA PRO A 330 35.55 -7.19 7.91
C PRO A 330 35.12 -5.73 8.10
N LEU A 331 33.86 -5.44 7.78
CA LEU A 331 33.20 -4.17 8.01
C LEU A 331 32.13 -4.34 9.10
N GLU A 332 32.26 -3.56 10.18
CA GLU A 332 31.25 -3.50 11.23
C GLU A 332 30.12 -2.55 10.85
N HIS A 333 28.89 -3.03 11.02
CA HIS A 333 27.66 -2.25 10.86
C HIS A 333 26.96 -2.13 12.21
N GLU A 334 26.43 -0.95 12.51
CA GLU A 334 25.64 -0.69 13.72
C GLU A 334 24.36 0.05 13.34
N LEU A 335 23.23 -0.39 13.91
CA LEU A 335 21.96 0.29 13.79
C LEU A 335 21.15 0.21 15.09
N THR A 336 20.38 1.25 15.37
CA THR A 336 19.38 1.25 16.44
C THR A 336 17.99 1.12 15.81
N VAL A 337 17.28 0.04 16.15
CA VAL A 337 15.98 -0.33 15.57
C VAL A 337 14.94 -0.45 16.66
N TRP A 338 13.68 -0.20 16.33
CA TRP A 338 12.58 -0.60 17.20
C TRP A 338 12.24 -2.06 16.93
N LEU A 339 12.15 -2.89 17.97
CA LEU A 339 11.63 -4.26 17.86
C LEU A 339 10.36 -4.38 18.68
N ASN A 340 9.32 -5.00 18.11
CA ASN A 340 8.06 -5.31 18.78
C ASN A 340 8.12 -6.66 19.50
N HIS A 341 7.12 -6.89 20.36
CA HIS A 341 7.02 -8.12 21.14
C HIS A 341 6.91 -9.35 20.19
N ASN A 342 7.69 -10.38 20.46
CA ASN A 342 7.82 -11.60 19.64
C ASN A 342 8.44 -11.40 18.24
N GLU A 343 9.15 -10.30 18.01
CA GLU A 343 10.00 -10.14 16.83
C GLU A 343 11.38 -10.78 17.04
N ILE A 344 11.89 -11.37 15.97
CA ILE A 344 13.26 -11.91 15.84
C ILE A 344 13.94 -11.31 14.61
N ILE A 345 15.28 -11.31 14.62
CA ILE A 345 16.07 -10.84 13.49
C ILE A 345 16.41 -12.02 12.57
N GLY A 346 16.36 -11.78 11.25
CA GLY A 346 16.83 -12.67 10.21
C GLY A 346 18.03 -12.09 9.45
N PHE A 347 18.79 -12.97 8.80
CA PHE A 347 19.93 -12.62 7.96
C PHE A 347 19.83 -13.29 6.58
N ASN A 348 20.20 -12.63 5.49
CA ASN A 348 20.33 -13.27 4.18
C ASN A 348 21.53 -12.71 3.42
N THR A 349 22.11 -13.49 2.51
CA THR A 349 23.16 -13.00 1.58
C THR A 349 22.52 -12.51 0.28
N ALA A 350 22.02 -11.28 0.31
CA ALA A 350 21.12 -10.70 -0.67
C ALA A 350 21.71 -10.51 -2.07
N SER A 351 23.01 -10.24 -2.19
CA SER A 351 23.65 -10.00 -3.51
C SER A 351 24.08 -11.27 -4.23
N LEU A 352 24.18 -12.41 -3.54
CA LEU A 352 24.66 -13.66 -4.15
C LEU A 352 23.67 -14.15 -5.22
N ALA A 353 24.13 -14.91 -6.19
CA ALA A 353 23.25 -15.50 -7.20
C ALA A 353 22.72 -16.87 -6.73
N PRO A 354 21.51 -17.28 -7.16
CA PRO A 354 21.02 -18.63 -6.93
C PRO A 354 21.91 -19.65 -7.65
N ALA A 355 22.69 -20.42 -6.89
CA ALA A 355 23.70 -21.34 -7.42
C ALA A 355 23.28 -22.83 -7.33
N ALA A 356 22.13 -23.12 -6.71
CA ALA A 356 21.56 -24.46 -6.53
C ALA A 356 22.57 -25.48 -5.96
N ASN A 357 23.47 -25.04 -5.06
CA ASN A 357 24.54 -25.87 -4.51
C ASN A 357 24.01 -27.10 -3.75
N TYR A 358 22.82 -26.98 -3.17
CA TYR A 358 22.14 -28.03 -2.42
C TYR A 358 21.95 -29.35 -3.20
N PHE A 359 21.91 -29.31 -4.54
CA PHE A 359 21.69 -30.50 -5.39
C PHE A 359 22.99 -31.16 -5.90
N LYS A 360 24.18 -30.63 -5.62
CA LYS A 360 25.47 -31.16 -6.12
C LYS A 360 26.03 -32.27 -5.21
N LYS A 361 26.59 -33.33 -5.81
CA LYS A 361 27.11 -34.51 -5.09
C LYS A 361 28.23 -34.20 -4.09
N SER A 362 29.15 -33.26 -4.39
CA SER A 362 30.21 -32.86 -3.45
C SER A 362 30.05 -31.46 -2.84
N ARG A 363 28.82 -30.90 -2.83
CA ARG A 363 28.41 -29.69 -2.08
C ARG A 363 29.46 -28.56 -2.10
N ALA A 364 29.80 -27.96 -0.95
CA ALA A 364 30.85 -26.94 -0.82
C ALA A 364 32.16 -27.34 -1.49
N MET A 365 32.58 -28.61 -1.41
CA MET A 365 33.86 -29.06 -1.96
C MET A 365 33.91 -29.02 -3.50
N GLU A 366 32.77 -28.95 -4.18
CA GLU A 366 32.67 -28.76 -5.63
C GLU A 366 32.20 -27.36 -6.04
N PHE A 367 31.77 -26.55 -5.08
CA PHE A 367 31.33 -25.19 -5.35
C PHE A 367 32.53 -24.29 -5.66
N THR A 368 32.35 -23.42 -6.65
CA THR A 368 33.21 -22.27 -6.90
C THR A 368 32.27 -21.08 -7.01
N GLY A 369 32.41 -20.05 -6.18
CA GLY A 369 31.55 -18.87 -6.22
C GLY A 369 31.75 -17.93 -5.03
N PRO A 370 31.11 -16.75 -5.05
CA PRO A 370 31.22 -15.79 -3.96
C PRO A 370 30.52 -16.32 -2.69
N GLY A 371 30.99 -15.85 -1.54
CA GLY A 371 30.36 -16.08 -0.25
C GLY A 371 30.43 -14.82 0.62
N ILE A 372 29.52 -14.72 1.59
CA ILE A 372 29.54 -13.68 2.62
C ILE A 372 29.89 -14.34 3.94
N ALA A 373 30.92 -13.81 4.59
CA ALA A 373 31.34 -14.18 5.92
C ALA A 373 30.73 -13.23 6.95
N VAL A 374 30.27 -13.81 8.05
CA VAL A 374 29.72 -13.07 9.20
C VAL A 374 30.48 -13.51 10.44
N ASP A 375 31.15 -12.57 11.10
CA ASP A 375 31.94 -12.91 12.30
C ASP A 375 31.07 -13.03 13.54
N TRP A 376 30.08 -12.13 13.69
CA TRP A 376 29.18 -12.08 14.84
C TRP A 376 27.98 -11.17 14.55
N LEU A 377 26.87 -11.40 15.27
CA LEU A 377 25.71 -10.50 15.35
C LEU A 377 25.41 -10.21 16.83
N ASP A 378 25.50 -8.95 17.25
CA ASP A 378 25.17 -8.52 18.61
C ASP A 378 23.79 -7.84 18.61
N ILE A 379 22.97 -8.19 19.60
CA ILE A 379 21.70 -7.50 19.91
C ILE A 379 21.75 -7.05 21.38
N GLU A 380 21.54 -5.76 21.60
CA GLU A 380 21.54 -5.12 22.92
C GLU A 380 20.26 -4.30 23.12
N GLY A 381 19.45 -4.68 24.11
CA GLY A 381 18.25 -3.93 24.50
C GLY A 381 17.36 -4.70 25.48
N PRO A 382 16.22 -4.15 25.91
CA PRO A 382 15.64 -2.89 25.45
C PRO A 382 16.43 -1.66 25.94
N LEU A 383 16.46 -0.60 25.13
CA LEU A 383 17.12 0.67 25.42
C LEU A 383 16.07 1.77 25.65
N TYR A 384 16.18 2.47 26.78
CA TYR A 384 15.34 3.60 27.16
C TYR A 384 16.19 4.81 27.49
N GLU A 385 15.81 5.99 27.01
CA GLU A 385 16.49 7.25 27.34
C GLU A 385 16.17 7.74 28.75
N SER A 386 14.96 7.44 29.23
CA SER A 386 14.54 7.73 30.60
C SER A 386 13.51 6.69 31.08
N TRP A 387 13.37 6.54 32.40
CA TRP A 387 12.35 5.70 33.01
C TRP A 387 11.54 6.50 34.06
N PRO A 388 10.21 6.37 34.11
CA PRO A 388 9.33 5.75 33.11
C PRO A 388 9.56 6.30 31.69
N PRO A 389 9.23 5.54 30.63
CA PRO A 389 9.45 5.96 29.25
C PRO A 389 8.60 7.19 28.92
N ARG A 390 8.96 7.90 27.84
CA ARG A 390 8.24 9.09 27.40
C ARG A 390 6.76 8.83 27.18
N SER A 391 6.40 7.68 26.60
CA SER A 391 5.02 7.21 26.46
C SER A 391 4.22 7.23 27.76
N HIS A 392 4.82 6.78 28.87
CA HIS A 392 4.19 6.80 30.19
C HIS A 392 4.07 8.23 30.72
N LYS A 393 5.11 9.05 30.56
CA LYS A 393 5.10 10.45 31.01
C LYS A 393 4.08 11.30 30.25
N GLU A 394 3.83 11.03 28.97
CA GLU A 394 2.77 11.71 28.21
C GLU A 394 1.37 11.39 28.76
N LEU A 395 1.18 10.20 29.35
CA LEU A 395 -0.07 9.81 29.99
C LEU A 395 -0.13 10.32 31.45
N PHE A 396 0.84 9.98 32.28
CA PHE A 396 0.76 10.14 33.74
C PHE A 396 1.65 11.26 34.31
N GLY A 397 2.42 11.96 33.48
CA GLY A 397 3.34 13.01 33.94
C GLY A 397 4.30 12.49 35.01
N ASP A 398 4.34 13.17 36.14
CA ASP A 398 5.17 12.84 37.31
C ASP A 398 4.38 12.14 38.43
N VAL A 399 3.16 11.67 38.17
CA VAL A 399 2.37 10.92 39.17
C VAL A 399 3.11 9.61 39.50
N PRO A 400 3.33 9.28 40.78
CA PRO A 400 4.25 8.21 41.17
C PRO A 400 3.73 6.82 40.79
N LEU A 401 4.64 5.98 40.31
CA LEU A 401 4.44 4.55 40.10
C LEU A 401 4.88 3.79 41.35
N THR A 402 3.93 3.24 42.10
CA THR A 402 4.17 2.55 43.39
C THR A 402 3.67 1.11 43.37
N GLU A 403 4.14 0.29 44.31
CA GLU A 403 3.62 -1.07 44.47
C GLU A 403 2.18 -1.00 44.99
N PHE A 404 1.26 -1.63 44.28
CA PHE A 404 -0.13 -1.74 44.68
C PHE A 404 -0.26 -2.78 45.78
N LYS A 405 -0.62 -2.32 46.99
CA LYS A 405 -0.91 -3.16 48.14
C LYS A 405 -2.40 -3.09 48.45
N ALA A 406 -3.07 -4.24 48.42
CA ALA A 406 -4.52 -4.31 48.62
C ALA A 406 -4.95 -3.80 50.00
N GLU A 407 -4.08 -3.92 51.00
CA GLU A 407 -4.31 -3.44 52.36
C GLU A 407 -4.33 -1.91 52.46
N GLU A 408 -3.58 -1.23 51.58
CA GLU A 408 -3.50 0.23 51.51
C GLU A 408 -4.65 0.83 50.68
N HIS A 409 -5.37 0.01 49.90
CA HIS A 409 -6.47 0.44 49.01
C HIS A 409 -7.71 -0.47 49.11
N PRO A 410 -8.42 -0.47 50.25
CA PRO A 410 -9.58 -1.34 50.46
C PRO A 410 -10.70 -1.04 49.45
N GLY A 411 -11.13 -2.05 48.70
CA GLY A 411 -12.19 -1.94 47.69
C GLY A 411 -11.71 -1.57 46.28
N ALA A 412 -10.41 -1.24 46.10
CA ALA A 412 -9.83 -1.01 44.79
C ALA A 412 -9.29 -2.31 44.17
N THR A 413 -9.56 -2.49 42.89
CA THR A 413 -9.11 -3.61 42.07
C THR A 413 -7.77 -3.24 41.44
N PRO A 414 -6.72 -4.06 41.63
CA PRO A 414 -5.42 -3.81 41.02
C PRO A 414 -5.52 -3.81 39.49
N PRO A 415 -4.58 -3.15 38.80
CA PRO A 415 -4.55 -3.21 37.36
C PRO A 415 -4.27 -4.64 36.88
N LYS A 416 -4.91 -5.06 35.79
CA LYS A 416 -4.67 -6.38 35.21
C LYS A 416 -3.30 -6.40 34.53
N ARG A 417 -2.44 -7.33 34.94
CA ARG A 417 -1.11 -7.53 34.35
C ARG A 417 -0.99 -8.95 33.79
N GLY A 418 -0.71 -9.06 32.50
CA GLY A 418 -0.20 -10.30 31.91
C GLY A 418 1.31 -10.37 32.08
N ARG A 419 1.87 -11.53 32.42
CA ARG A 419 3.32 -11.71 32.30
C ARG A 419 3.66 -11.75 30.81
N PRO A 420 4.58 -10.90 30.29
CA PRO A 420 5.02 -11.01 28.91
C PRO A 420 5.63 -12.40 28.71
N ARG A 421 5.01 -13.20 27.84
CA ARG A 421 5.47 -14.55 27.53
C ARG A 421 6.22 -14.50 26.21
N GLN A 422 7.44 -15.01 26.23
CA GLN A 422 8.14 -15.32 24.99
C GLN A 422 7.50 -16.52 24.32
N ILE A 423 7.32 -16.44 23.01
CA ILE A 423 6.92 -17.57 22.18
C ILE A 423 8.17 -18.28 21.63
N GLY A 424 8.08 -19.60 21.46
CA GLY A 424 9.14 -20.40 20.84
C GLY A 424 10.31 -20.74 21.77
N ALA A 425 11.43 -21.12 21.19
CA ALA A 425 12.59 -21.68 21.90
C ALA A 425 13.64 -20.64 22.33
N GLY A 426 13.30 -19.35 22.37
CA GLY A 426 14.32 -18.34 22.66
C GLY A 426 14.78 -18.32 24.11
N MET A 427 15.92 -17.66 24.32
CA MET A 427 16.67 -17.72 25.59
C MET A 427 16.51 -16.49 26.48
N ASN A 428 15.88 -15.44 25.99
CA ASN A 428 15.56 -14.26 26.78
C ASN A 428 14.55 -14.64 27.88
N ARG A 429 14.75 -14.17 29.10
CA ARG A 429 13.79 -14.39 30.20
C ARG A 429 13.24 -13.03 30.62
N PRO A 430 11.93 -12.91 30.85
CA PRO A 430 11.39 -11.69 31.42
C PRO A 430 12.00 -11.49 32.81
N ASP A 431 12.28 -10.24 33.17
CA ASP A 431 12.86 -9.93 34.47
C ASP A 431 11.90 -10.36 35.59
N PRO A 432 12.38 -10.96 36.69
CA PRO A 432 11.55 -11.21 37.84
C PRO A 432 11.04 -9.88 38.39
N GLU A 433 9.74 -9.78 38.53
CA GLU A 433 9.11 -8.56 39.04
C GLU A 433 8.14 -8.93 40.17
N PRO A 434 8.55 -8.76 41.44
CA PRO A 434 7.66 -8.98 42.56
C PRO A 434 6.65 -7.82 42.66
N GLY A 435 5.42 -8.16 43.05
CA GLY A 435 4.34 -7.19 43.25
C GLY A 435 3.60 -6.82 41.95
N VAL A 436 2.59 -5.96 42.11
CA VAL A 436 1.85 -5.34 41.01
C VAL A 436 2.08 -3.84 41.14
N TRP A 437 2.72 -3.21 40.17
CA TRP A 437 2.96 -1.77 40.21
C TRP A 437 1.84 -1.02 39.50
N SER A 438 1.40 0.08 40.08
CA SER A 438 0.30 0.91 39.58
C SER A 438 0.63 2.39 39.78
N VAL A 439 0.17 3.24 38.87
CA VAL A 439 0.17 4.69 39.11
C VAL A 439 -0.78 5.00 40.26
N HIS A 440 -0.27 5.67 41.30
CA HIS A 440 -1.02 6.03 42.51
C HIS A 440 -1.19 7.54 42.59
N SER A 441 -2.42 7.99 42.89
CA SER A 441 -2.75 9.40 43.10
C SER A 441 -3.56 9.55 44.39
N ASP A 442 -3.17 10.53 45.21
CA ASP A 442 -3.89 10.91 46.42
C ASP A 442 -5.10 11.81 46.11
N ALA A 443 -5.14 12.42 44.93
CA ALA A 443 -6.19 13.32 44.45
C ALA A 443 -6.61 12.95 43.01
N PRO A 444 -7.20 11.76 42.80
CA PRO A 444 -7.31 11.15 41.47
C PRO A 444 -8.08 12.00 40.45
N LEU A 445 -9.13 12.72 40.85
CA LEU A 445 -9.88 13.56 39.92
C LEU A 445 -9.14 14.87 39.56
N GLU A 446 -8.37 15.43 40.50
CA GLU A 446 -7.57 16.64 40.25
C GLU A 446 -6.37 16.31 39.33
N ASP A 447 -5.71 15.17 39.59
CA ASP A 447 -4.65 14.68 38.72
C ASP A 447 -5.19 14.30 37.34
N ALA A 448 -6.36 13.65 37.24
CA ALA A 448 -6.99 13.36 35.96
C ALA A 448 -7.24 14.64 35.14
N ASP A 449 -7.82 15.68 35.74
CA ASP A 449 -8.04 16.96 35.07
C ASP A 449 -6.74 17.58 34.55
N ARG A 450 -5.70 17.64 35.40
CA ARG A 450 -4.37 18.15 35.04
C ARG A 450 -3.74 17.35 33.89
N LEU A 451 -3.82 16.02 33.92
CA LEU A 451 -3.27 15.14 32.89
C LEU A 451 -4.03 15.30 31.57
N PHE A 452 -5.36 15.34 31.60
CA PHE A 452 -6.15 15.56 30.38
C PHE A 452 -5.98 16.96 29.80
N ALA A 453 -5.78 17.99 30.63
CA ALA A 453 -5.49 19.35 30.16
C ALA A 453 -4.20 19.43 29.33
N SER A 454 -3.22 18.55 29.61
CA SER A 454 -1.98 18.43 28.85
C SER A 454 -2.12 17.50 27.63
N PHE A 455 -2.78 16.35 27.81
CA PHE A 455 -2.80 15.26 26.82
C PHE A 455 -3.84 15.48 25.70
N LEU A 456 -5.08 15.85 26.04
CA LEU A 456 -6.16 15.95 25.04
C LEU A 456 -5.87 16.99 23.95
N PRO A 457 -5.30 18.18 24.23
CA PRO A 457 -4.98 19.13 23.17
C PRO A 457 -3.95 18.64 22.16
N LYS A 458 -2.97 17.84 22.60
CA LYS A 458 -1.99 17.19 21.72
C LYS A 458 -2.67 16.12 20.87
N LEU A 459 -3.49 15.29 21.50
CA LEU A 459 -4.20 14.18 20.86
C LEU A 459 -5.19 14.67 19.79
N PHE A 460 -6.02 15.66 20.13
CA PHE A 460 -7.04 16.22 19.23
C PHE A 460 -6.47 17.34 18.34
N ARG A 461 -5.20 17.70 18.52
CA ARG A 461 -4.43 18.66 17.71
C ARG A 461 -5.03 20.08 17.72
N ARG A 462 -5.72 20.44 18.80
CA ARG A 462 -6.43 21.72 18.99
C ARG A 462 -6.77 21.95 20.46
N PRO A 463 -7.13 23.18 20.89
CA PRO A 463 -7.62 23.43 22.23
C PRO A 463 -8.86 22.59 22.54
N VAL A 464 -8.95 22.10 23.78
CA VAL A 464 -10.06 21.27 24.26
C VAL A 464 -10.78 22.03 25.37
N SER A 465 -12.09 22.20 25.22
CA SER A 465 -12.89 22.92 26.21
C SER A 465 -13.03 22.14 27.52
N ASP A 466 -13.35 22.85 28.60
CA ASP A 466 -13.53 22.24 29.92
C ASP A 466 -14.70 21.24 29.91
N GLU A 467 -15.73 21.49 29.11
CA GLU A 467 -16.88 20.58 28.96
C GLU A 467 -16.47 19.26 28.30
N VAL A 468 -15.69 19.30 27.22
CA VAL A 468 -15.18 18.10 26.55
C VAL A 468 -14.22 17.35 27.48
N ARG A 469 -13.35 18.07 28.19
CA ARG A 469 -12.42 17.48 29.16
C ARG A 469 -13.17 16.80 30.31
N SER A 470 -14.24 17.41 30.81
CA SER A 470 -15.07 16.86 31.89
C SER A 470 -15.67 15.49 31.54
N GLN A 471 -16.01 15.24 30.27
CA GLN A 471 -16.53 13.93 29.84
C GLN A 471 -15.52 12.80 30.07
N TYR A 472 -14.23 13.05 29.89
CA TYR A 472 -13.18 12.05 30.17
C TYR A 472 -12.93 11.89 31.66
N ILE A 473 -13.03 12.97 32.44
CA ILE A 473 -12.95 12.93 33.91
C ILE A 473 -14.13 12.13 34.48
N ASP A 474 -15.32 12.24 33.89
CA ASP A 474 -16.50 11.48 34.28
C ASP A 474 -16.30 9.98 34.07
N ILE A 475 -15.65 9.55 32.97
CA ILE A 475 -15.24 8.15 32.78
C ILE A 475 -14.33 7.70 33.94
N VAL A 476 -13.35 8.52 34.32
CA VAL A 476 -12.44 8.18 35.44
C VAL A 476 -13.24 8.05 36.74
N ARG A 477 -14.14 9.00 37.05
CA ARG A 477 -15.00 8.95 38.24
C ARG A 477 -15.83 7.67 38.29
N GLU A 478 -16.53 7.34 37.20
CA GLU A 478 -17.37 6.14 37.12
C GLU A 478 -16.57 4.84 37.31
N ARG A 479 -15.33 4.78 36.82
CA ARG A 479 -14.46 3.60 36.99
C ARG A 479 -13.95 3.50 38.43
N LEU A 480 -13.57 4.62 39.06
CA LEU A 480 -13.19 4.66 40.47
C LEU A 480 -14.35 4.23 41.38
N GLU A 481 -15.59 4.67 41.10
CA GLU A 481 -16.80 4.25 41.83
C GLU A 481 -17.09 2.75 41.69
N LYS A 482 -16.70 2.13 40.57
CA LYS A 482 -16.76 0.67 40.34
C LYS A 482 -15.62 -0.09 41.00
N GLY A 483 -14.74 0.60 41.72
CA GLY A 483 -13.62 0.02 42.44
C GLY A 483 -12.41 -0.28 41.56
N ASP A 484 -12.21 0.40 40.43
CA ASP A 484 -10.92 0.34 39.74
C ASP A 484 -9.87 1.20 40.47
N CYS A 485 -8.60 0.80 40.43
CA CYS A 485 -7.49 1.70 40.76
C CYS A 485 -7.37 2.86 39.75
N PHE A 486 -6.67 3.93 40.17
CA PHE A 486 -6.51 5.15 39.36
C PHE A 486 -5.97 4.88 37.95
N GLU A 487 -4.92 4.07 37.81
CA GLU A 487 -4.36 3.73 36.50
C GLU A 487 -5.38 3.04 35.58
N SER A 488 -6.14 2.06 36.09
CA SER A 488 -7.17 1.37 35.31
C SER A 488 -8.30 2.32 34.87
N ALA A 489 -8.69 3.24 35.75
CA ALA A 489 -9.68 4.26 35.43
C ALA A 489 -9.18 5.23 34.34
N MET A 490 -7.94 5.71 34.45
CA MET A 490 -7.30 6.54 33.44
C MET A 490 -7.13 5.79 32.11
N ARG A 491 -6.71 4.51 32.14
CA ARG A 491 -6.58 3.68 30.94
C ARG A 491 -7.90 3.60 30.18
N ALA A 492 -9.03 3.43 30.87
CA ALA A 492 -10.35 3.39 30.24
C ALA A 492 -10.68 4.72 29.52
N ALA A 493 -10.37 5.85 30.14
CA ALA A 493 -10.57 7.17 29.55
C ALA A 493 -9.62 7.44 28.35
N TYR A 494 -8.34 7.07 28.44
CA TYR A 494 -7.40 7.17 27.31
C TYR A 494 -7.79 6.29 26.14
N ARG A 495 -8.23 5.07 26.41
CA ARG A 495 -8.76 4.15 25.38
C ARG A 495 -9.93 4.79 24.63
N SER A 496 -10.86 5.43 25.36
CA SER A 496 -11.96 6.17 24.74
C SER A 496 -11.46 7.36 23.91
N ALA A 497 -10.48 8.12 24.41
CA ALA A 497 -9.91 9.26 23.69
C ALA A 497 -9.20 8.84 22.39
N LEU A 498 -8.49 7.70 22.38
CA LEU A 498 -7.79 7.13 21.23
C LEU A 498 -8.72 6.53 20.14
N VAL A 499 -10.02 6.54 20.37
CA VAL A 499 -11.04 6.12 19.39
C VAL A 499 -12.12 7.21 19.22
N ALA A 500 -11.93 8.37 19.85
CA ALA A 500 -12.88 9.48 19.77
C ALA A 500 -12.90 10.09 18.36
N PRO A 501 -14.05 10.63 17.89
CA PRO A 501 -14.13 11.35 16.62
C PRO A 501 -13.11 12.49 16.50
N ASP A 502 -12.89 13.25 17.58
CA ASP A 502 -11.88 14.33 17.65
C ASP A 502 -10.45 13.86 17.37
N PHE A 503 -10.16 12.59 17.64
CA PHE A 503 -8.88 11.98 17.35
C PHE A 503 -8.85 11.32 15.97
N LEU A 504 -9.90 10.54 15.63
CA LEU A 504 -9.93 9.76 14.40
C LEU A 504 -10.15 10.61 13.15
N TYR A 505 -10.62 11.86 13.28
CA TYR A 505 -10.91 12.72 12.13
C TYR A 505 -10.08 14.01 12.15
N HIS A 506 -9.72 14.46 10.96
CA HIS A 506 -9.49 15.87 10.69
C HIS A 506 -10.81 16.60 10.70
N ILE A 507 -10.90 17.62 11.54
CA ILE A 507 -12.08 18.47 11.67
C ILE A 507 -11.67 19.86 11.24
N GLU A 508 -12.15 20.29 10.07
CA GLU A 508 -11.93 21.66 9.59
C GLU A 508 -13.22 22.48 9.67
N PRO A 509 -13.16 23.71 10.22
CA PRO A 509 -14.30 24.62 10.21
C PRO A 509 -14.84 24.87 8.79
N ALA A 510 -16.15 25.09 8.67
CA ALA A 510 -16.77 25.39 7.38
C ALA A 510 -16.20 26.70 6.79
N ALA A 511 -15.98 26.71 5.47
CA ALA A 511 -15.40 27.78 4.64
C ALA A 511 -13.88 28.01 4.72
N LYS A 512 -13.29 28.29 5.88
CA LYS A 512 -11.86 28.61 6.01
C LYS A 512 -11.20 27.81 7.15
N PRO A 513 -10.08 27.10 6.90
CA PRO A 513 -9.32 26.45 7.96
C PRO A 513 -8.85 27.50 8.97
N ASP A 514 -8.95 27.23 10.27
CA ASP A 514 -8.23 28.03 11.28
C ASP A 514 -6.73 27.66 11.29
N ASP A 515 -5.95 28.30 12.15
CA ASP A 515 -4.51 28.06 12.19
C ASP A 515 -4.14 26.66 12.74
N TYR A 516 -5.00 26.03 13.54
CA TYR A 516 -4.79 24.64 13.98
C TYR A 516 -5.05 23.65 12.85
N ALA A 517 -6.10 23.88 12.05
CA ALA A 517 -6.37 23.13 10.83
C ALA A 517 -5.24 23.32 9.81
N LEU A 518 -4.70 24.54 9.67
CA LEU A 518 -3.54 24.82 8.81
C LEU A 518 -2.27 24.08 9.30
N ALA A 519 -2.01 24.08 10.62
CA ALA A 519 -0.94 23.30 11.21
C ALA A 519 -1.08 21.80 10.91
N CYS A 520 -2.30 21.26 11.04
CA CYS A 520 -2.59 19.86 10.68
C CYS A 520 -2.38 19.60 9.18
N ARG A 521 -2.84 20.49 8.29
CA ARG A 521 -2.61 20.34 6.84
C ARG A 521 -1.11 20.28 6.54
N LEU A 522 -0.31 21.17 7.13
CA LEU A 522 1.15 21.19 6.96
C LEU A 522 1.79 19.88 7.44
N SER A 523 1.48 19.46 8.67
CA SER A 523 2.11 18.29 9.27
C SER A 523 1.67 16.98 8.60
N PHE A 524 0.41 16.84 8.20
CA PHE A 524 -0.07 15.63 7.53
C PHE A 524 0.26 15.58 6.04
N LEU A 525 0.49 16.74 5.39
CA LEU A 525 1.10 16.78 4.07
C LEU A 525 2.56 16.30 4.13
N LEU A 526 3.35 16.90 5.01
CA LEU A 526 4.81 16.74 4.97
C LEU A 526 5.32 15.58 5.83
N TRP A 527 4.64 15.21 6.93
CA TRP A 527 5.07 14.14 7.85
C TRP A 527 4.09 12.98 7.98
N ASN A 528 2.89 13.05 7.41
CA ASN A 528 1.82 12.06 7.65
C ASN A 528 1.56 11.80 9.14
N SER A 529 1.64 12.86 9.95
CA SER A 529 1.69 12.80 11.41
C SER A 529 1.16 14.11 12.03
N PRO A 530 0.74 14.14 13.31
CA PRO A 530 0.31 15.35 14.00
C PRO A 530 1.34 16.48 13.98
N PRO A 531 0.86 17.74 14.08
CA PRO A 531 1.73 18.90 14.26
C PRO A 531 2.53 18.76 15.56
N ASP A 532 3.80 19.18 15.53
CA ASP A 532 4.62 19.22 16.74
C ASP A 532 4.25 20.42 17.64
N ALA A 533 4.83 20.47 18.84
CA ALA A 533 4.55 21.51 19.81
C ALA A 533 4.83 22.93 19.27
N LYS A 534 5.87 23.09 18.43
CA LYS A 534 6.20 24.38 17.82
C LYS A 534 5.08 24.83 16.87
N LEU A 535 4.61 23.94 16.00
CA LEU A 535 3.57 24.27 15.03
C LEU A 535 2.23 24.57 15.72
N LEU A 536 1.89 23.83 16.80
CA LEU A 536 0.73 24.12 17.63
C LEU A 536 0.83 25.46 18.38
N GLN A 537 2.02 25.86 18.84
CA GLN A 537 2.25 27.17 19.46
C GLN A 537 2.09 28.32 18.46
N LEU A 538 2.64 28.18 17.24
CA LEU A 538 2.46 29.15 16.17
C LEU A 538 0.98 29.26 15.77
N ALA A 539 0.24 28.15 15.77
CA ALA A 539 -1.19 28.14 15.53
C ALA A 539 -1.96 28.87 16.63
N ALA A 540 -1.63 28.62 17.90
CA ALA A 540 -2.22 29.30 19.04
C ALA A 540 -2.00 30.82 19.00
N ALA A 541 -0.84 31.25 18.50
CA ALA A 541 -0.48 32.66 18.37
C ALA A 541 -1.03 33.33 17.10
N GLY A 542 -1.66 32.57 16.18
CA GLY A 542 -2.18 33.10 14.91
C GLY A 542 -1.08 33.58 13.95
N GLU A 543 0.12 33.00 14.05
CA GLU A 543 1.29 33.47 13.29
C GLU A 543 1.59 32.65 12.03
N LEU A 544 0.96 31.48 11.86
CA LEU A 544 1.28 30.55 10.77
C LEU A 544 1.03 31.14 9.38
N ARG A 545 0.12 32.11 9.26
CA ARG A 545 -0.19 32.78 7.99
C ARG A 545 0.77 33.89 7.62
N ARG A 546 1.75 34.22 8.48
CA ARG A 546 2.77 35.20 8.13
C ARG A 546 3.71 34.60 7.08
N PRO A 547 3.98 35.28 5.96
CA PRO A 547 4.85 34.80 4.88
C PRO A 547 6.14 34.11 5.36
N ASN A 548 6.94 34.79 6.18
CA ASN A 548 8.22 34.28 6.67
C ASN A 548 8.06 33.06 7.60
N VAL A 549 6.99 33.03 8.40
CA VAL A 549 6.72 31.93 9.33
C VAL A 549 6.30 30.68 8.56
N LEU A 550 5.35 30.81 7.63
CA LEU A 550 4.91 29.70 6.79
C LEU A 550 6.07 29.11 6.00
N HIS A 551 6.87 29.97 5.36
CA HIS A 551 8.05 29.55 4.60
C HIS A 551 9.06 28.80 5.48
N SER A 552 9.44 29.38 6.63
CA SER A 552 10.36 28.75 7.59
C SER A 552 9.86 27.40 8.09
N GLU A 553 8.57 27.25 8.35
CA GLU A 553 8.03 25.98 8.82
C GLU A 553 7.99 24.94 7.69
N VAL A 554 7.64 25.31 6.45
CA VAL A 554 7.73 24.38 5.31
C VAL A 554 9.15 23.86 5.12
N GLU A 555 10.17 24.74 5.17
CA GLU A 555 11.58 24.33 5.07
C GLU A 555 11.97 23.38 6.20
N ARG A 556 11.61 23.72 7.45
CA ARG A 556 11.90 22.89 8.63
C ARG A 556 11.25 21.51 8.53
N LEU A 557 9.98 21.46 8.12
CA LEU A 557 9.24 20.21 7.99
C LEU A 557 9.80 19.34 6.86
N LEU A 558 10.21 19.94 5.72
CA LEU A 558 10.84 19.23 4.61
C LEU A 558 12.22 18.67 4.96
N ASP A 559 13.03 19.41 5.74
CA ASP A 559 14.38 19.02 6.12
C ASP A 559 14.42 18.02 7.29
N ASP A 560 13.31 17.83 8.01
CA ASP A 560 13.14 16.82 9.07
C ASP A 560 13.05 15.40 8.47
N PRO A 561 13.72 14.39 9.06
CA PRO A 561 13.67 13.00 8.58
C PRO A 561 12.26 12.41 8.43
N ARG A 562 11.27 12.88 9.21
CA ARG A 562 9.86 12.45 9.08
C ARG A 562 9.27 12.80 7.73
N SER A 563 9.85 13.75 6.98
CA SER A 563 9.42 14.07 5.62
C SER A 563 9.55 12.90 4.65
N GLN A 564 10.33 11.88 5.02
CA GLN A 564 10.39 10.65 4.25
C GLN A 564 9.05 9.92 4.17
N ARG A 565 8.19 10.05 5.20
CA ARG A 565 6.83 9.50 5.19
C ARG A 565 5.98 10.08 4.06
N PHE A 566 6.13 11.38 3.76
CA PHE A 566 5.47 12.02 2.62
C PHE A 566 5.94 11.40 1.30
N VAL A 567 7.25 11.31 1.09
CA VAL A 567 7.82 10.76 -0.16
C VAL A 567 7.34 9.32 -0.38
N GLU A 568 7.38 8.48 0.64
CA GLU A 568 6.96 7.09 0.55
C GLU A 568 5.47 6.94 0.26
N ASP A 569 4.65 7.69 0.98
CA ASP A 569 3.19 7.60 0.89
C ASP A 569 2.67 8.20 -0.41
N PHE A 570 3.12 9.42 -0.76
CA PHE A 570 2.71 10.10 -1.99
C PHE A 570 3.09 9.31 -3.24
N LEU A 571 4.35 8.85 -3.36
CA LEU A 571 4.77 8.05 -4.51
C LEU A 571 4.14 6.65 -4.53
N GLY A 572 3.92 6.08 -3.35
CA GLY A 572 3.18 4.82 -3.17
C GLY A 572 1.81 4.83 -3.84
N GLN A 573 1.14 5.98 -3.83
CA GLN A 573 -0.21 6.19 -4.35
C GLN A 573 -0.21 6.81 -5.75
N TRP A 574 0.53 7.90 -5.97
CA TRP A 574 0.62 8.57 -7.27
C TRP A 574 1.23 7.66 -8.34
N LEU A 575 2.40 7.08 -8.07
CA LEU A 575 3.09 6.17 -9.00
C LEU A 575 2.76 4.70 -8.76
N LYS A 576 1.78 4.39 -7.90
CA LYS A 576 1.34 3.02 -7.56
C LYS A 576 2.45 2.09 -7.03
N LEU A 577 3.49 2.62 -6.38
CA LEU A 577 4.60 1.79 -5.87
C LEU A 577 4.15 0.78 -4.79
N ARG A 578 3.00 0.98 -4.15
CA ARG A 578 2.39 -0.02 -3.24
C ARG A 578 2.05 -1.34 -3.95
N GLN A 579 1.96 -1.33 -5.28
CA GLN A 579 1.69 -2.51 -6.11
C GLN A 579 2.96 -3.23 -6.57
N ILE A 580 4.15 -2.82 -6.08
CA ILE A 580 5.42 -3.41 -6.52
C ILE A 580 5.42 -4.94 -6.36
N ALA A 581 4.81 -5.48 -5.30
CA ALA A 581 4.73 -6.92 -5.04
C ALA A 581 3.39 -7.55 -5.49
N ALA A 582 2.59 -6.89 -6.33
CA ALA A 582 1.30 -7.42 -6.79
C ALA A 582 1.46 -8.56 -7.81
N THR A 583 2.60 -8.62 -8.49
CA THR A 583 2.94 -9.66 -9.47
C THR A 583 4.38 -10.13 -9.26
N ASP A 584 4.59 -11.45 -9.34
CA ASP A 584 5.91 -12.07 -9.28
C ASP A 584 6.40 -12.37 -10.71
N PRO A 585 7.59 -11.90 -11.09
CA PRO A 585 8.21 -12.26 -12.35
C PRO A 585 8.44 -13.78 -12.46
N ASP A 586 8.18 -14.34 -13.65
CA ASP A 586 8.44 -15.76 -13.89
C ASP A 586 9.95 -16.07 -13.79
N ALA A 587 10.31 -16.99 -12.90
CA ALA A 587 11.70 -17.31 -12.60
C ALA A 587 12.48 -17.95 -13.76
N LYS A 588 11.82 -18.48 -14.81
CA LYS A 588 12.51 -19.01 -16.00
C LYS A 588 12.79 -17.90 -17.02
N LEU A 589 11.90 -16.91 -17.10
CA LEU A 589 12.06 -15.73 -17.96
C LEU A 589 12.99 -14.69 -17.35
N TYR A 590 12.91 -14.49 -16.03
CA TYR A 590 13.61 -13.44 -15.28
C TYR A 590 14.34 -14.03 -14.04
N PRO A 591 15.25 -15.00 -14.22
CA PRO A 591 15.96 -15.66 -13.10
C PRO A 591 16.85 -14.71 -12.28
N GLU A 592 17.12 -13.50 -12.78
CA GLU A 592 17.88 -12.45 -12.10
C GLU A 592 17.07 -11.58 -11.13
N PHE A 593 15.73 -11.71 -11.18
CA PHE A 593 14.87 -11.01 -10.25
C PHE A 593 15.06 -11.55 -8.83
N SER A 594 15.07 -10.64 -7.85
CA SER A 594 15.27 -10.95 -6.43
C SER A 594 14.58 -9.88 -5.59
N PRO A 595 14.18 -10.19 -4.34
CA PRO A 595 13.71 -9.19 -3.38
C PRO A 595 14.66 -8.00 -3.24
N TYR A 596 15.98 -8.22 -3.21
CA TYR A 596 16.94 -7.13 -3.16
C TYR A 596 16.87 -6.20 -4.38
N LEU A 597 16.68 -6.76 -5.58
CA LEU A 597 16.47 -5.94 -6.77
C LEU A 597 15.18 -5.13 -6.63
N GLN A 598 14.06 -5.75 -6.24
CA GLN A 598 12.77 -5.09 -6.06
C GLN A 598 12.85 -3.91 -5.08
N ASP A 599 13.49 -4.13 -3.91
CA ASP A 599 13.67 -3.07 -2.92
C ASP A 599 14.56 -1.94 -3.45
N SER A 600 15.59 -2.29 -4.23
CA SER A 600 16.45 -1.30 -4.88
C SER A 600 15.68 -0.47 -5.92
N MET A 601 14.75 -1.07 -6.67
CA MET A 601 13.89 -0.35 -7.62
C MET A 601 13.01 0.70 -6.91
N VAL A 602 12.41 0.33 -5.78
CA VAL A 602 11.58 1.26 -4.98
C VAL A 602 12.46 2.33 -4.32
N GLY A 603 13.63 1.94 -3.83
CA GLY A 603 14.65 2.82 -3.27
C GLY A 603 15.09 3.90 -4.25
N GLU A 604 15.34 3.53 -5.52
CA GLU A 604 15.62 4.50 -6.60
C GLU A 604 14.53 5.54 -6.72
N THR A 605 13.27 5.13 -6.89
CA THR A 605 12.17 6.09 -7.14
C THR A 605 12.00 7.09 -6.02
N ARG A 606 12.12 6.61 -4.76
CA ARG A 606 12.03 7.46 -3.57
C ARG A 606 13.22 8.40 -3.45
N ALA A 607 14.44 7.90 -3.63
CA ALA A 607 15.66 8.70 -3.58
C ALA A 607 15.71 9.72 -4.73
N TYR A 608 15.21 9.36 -5.90
CA TYR A 608 15.14 10.23 -7.06
C TYR A 608 14.19 11.39 -6.83
N PHE A 609 12.97 11.13 -6.36
CA PHE A 609 12.04 12.22 -6.00
C PHE A 609 12.60 13.11 -4.88
N ARG A 610 13.27 12.52 -3.88
CA ARG A 610 13.97 13.27 -2.83
C ARG A 610 15.04 14.19 -3.42
N GLU A 611 15.84 13.71 -4.36
CA GLU A 611 16.86 14.50 -5.05
C GLU A 611 16.25 15.69 -5.81
N LEU A 612 15.12 15.47 -6.51
CA LEU A 612 14.41 16.55 -7.20
C LEU A 612 13.88 17.60 -6.22
N LEU A 613 13.37 17.17 -5.07
CA LEU A 613 12.82 18.04 -4.03
C LEU A 613 13.90 18.81 -3.26
N ASP A 614 14.99 18.15 -2.87
CA ASP A 614 16.03 18.75 -2.05
C ASP A 614 16.86 19.79 -2.81
N ASN A 615 17.02 19.59 -4.13
CA ASN A 615 17.76 20.47 -5.05
C ASN A 615 16.84 21.37 -5.89
N ASP A 616 15.54 21.37 -5.64
CA ASP A 616 14.54 22.18 -6.35
C ASP A 616 14.61 22.05 -7.88
N LEU A 617 14.79 20.83 -8.38
CA LEU A 617 14.91 20.55 -9.81
C LEU A 617 13.57 20.73 -10.52
N ASP A 618 13.62 21.16 -11.78
CA ASP A 618 12.42 21.46 -12.56
C ASP A 618 11.64 20.20 -13.00
N ALA A 619 10.38 20.39 -13.39
CA ALA A 619 9.48 19.30 -13.73
C ALA A 619 9.87 18.51 -15.01
N ALA A 620 10.79 18.97 -15.85
CA ALA A 620 11.29 18.18 -16.98
C ALA A 620 12.01 16.91 -16.49
N HIS A 621 12.64 16.98 -15.31
CA HIS A 621 13.27 15.84 -14.64
C HIS A 621 12.28 14.71 -14.27
N LEU A 622 10.96 14.96 -14.31
CA LEU A 622 9.98 13.87 -14.19
C LEU A 622 10.07 12.90 -15.38
N ALA A 623 10.41 13.41 -16.57
CA ALA A 623 10.47 12.65 -17.81
C ALA A 623 11.90 12.30 -18.25
N LYS A 624 12.87 13.22 -18.08
CA LYS A 624 14.26 13.05 -18.56
C LYS A 624 15.27 13.66 -17.59
N SER A 625 16.33 12.91 -17.30
CA SER A 625 17.48 13.37 -16.50
C SER A 625 18.78 12.84 -17.04
N ASP A 626 19.89 13.48 -16.67
CA ASP A 626 21.26 13.07 -16.93
C ASP A 626 21.87 12.27 -15.76
N PHE A 627 21.05 11.88 -14.78
CA PHE A 627 21.45 11.09 -13.63
C PHE A 627 20.36 10.09 -13.23
N VAL A 628 20.75 9.11 -12.41
CA VAL A 628 19.87 8.15 -11.72
C VAL A 628 20.27 8.02 -10.25
N MET A 629 19.39 7.42 -9.44
CA MET A 629 19.66 7.11 -8.03
C MET A 629 19.77 5.59 -7.86
N VAL A 630 20.98 5.05 -7.88
CA VAL A 630 21.19 3.59 -7.92
C VAL A 630 22.17 3.12 -6.86
N ASN A 631 22.01 1.87 -6.41
CA ASN A 631 23.03 1.11 -5.70
C ASN A 631 23.68 0.08 -6.65
N GLN A 632 24.63 -0.74 -6.17
CA GLN A 632 25.32 -1.73 -7.01
C GLN A 632 24.35 -2.72 -7.68
N LYS A 633 23.35 -3.23 -6.95
CA LYS A 633 22.39 -4.23 -7.49
C LYS A 633 21.60 -3.66 -8.67
N LEU A 634 21.07 -2.45 -8.52
CA LEU A 634 20.29 -1.80 -9.58
C LEU A 634 21.18 -1.29 -10.73
N ALA A 635 22.37 -0.77 -10.42
CA ALA A 635 23.35 -0.36 -11.43
C ALA A 635 23.73 -1.54 -12.34
N GLY A 636 23.98 -2.72 -11.77
CA GLY A 636 24.21 -3.95 -12.52
C GLY A 636 23.02 -4.32 -13.42
N HIS A 637 21.79 -4.21 -12.90
CA HIS A 637 20.57 -4.42 -13.69
C HIS A 637 20.40 -3.39 -14.84
N TYR A 638 20.96 -2.19 -14.69
CA TYR A 638 20.92 -1.13 -15.71
C TYR A 638 22.11 -1.14 -16.67
N GLY A 639 23.12 -1.96 -16.40
CA GLY A 639 24.38 -1.94 -17.15
C GLY A 639 25.23 -0.70 -16.89
N ILE A 640 25.09 -0.07 -15.71
CA ILE A 640 25.89 1.09 -15.30
C ILE A 640 27.09 0.59 -14.48
N ALA A 641 28.31 0.82 -14.98
CA ALA A 641 29.54 0.40 -14.33
C ALA A 641 30.00 1.39 -13.23
N GLY A 642 30.89 0.93 -12.35
CA GLY A 642 31.58 1.78 -11.37
C GLY A 642 30.77 2.12 -10.11
N VAL A 643 29.68 1.40 -9.82
CA VAL A 643 28.86 1.56 -8.62
C VAL A 643 29.05 0.35 -7.71
N GLU A 644 29.50 0.59 -6.47
CA GLU A 644 29.74 -0.46 -5.47
C GLU A 644 28.99 -0.20 -4.15
N GLY A 645 28.50 -1.25 -3.51
CA GLY A 645 27.79 -1.23 -2.25
C GLY A 645 26.26 -1.08 -2.35
N SER A 646 25.60 -1.25 -1.22
CA SER A 646 24.15 -1.36 -1.06
C SER A 646 23.42 -0.01 -1.03
N GLN A 647 24.17 1.06 -0.75
CA GLN A 647 23.63 2.40 -0.59
C GLN A 647 23.30 3.04 -1.94
N VAL A 648 22.05 3.51 -2.07
CA VAL A 648 21.58 4.27 -3.23
C VAL A 648 22.26 5.63 -3.25
N ARG A 649 22.75 6.03 -4.43
CA ARG A 649 23.43 7.32 -4.63
C ARG A 649 23.14 7.90 -6.01
N ARG A 650 23.36 9.21 -6.15
CA ARG A 650 23.32 9.89 -7.44
C ARG A 650 24.48 9.43 -8.31
N VAL A 651 24.18 8.96 -9.51
CA VAL A 651 25.17 8.53 -10.50
C VAL A 651 24.87 9.23 -11.82
N PRO A 652 25.84 9.95 -12.42
CA PRO A 652 25.66 10.53 -13.74
C PRO A 652 25.52 9.43 -14.78
N LEU A 653 24.63 9.64 -15.74
CA LEU A 653 24.37 8.67 -16.79
C LEU A 653 25.46 8.69 -17.85
N PRO A 654 25.92 7.52 -18.34
CA PRO A 654 26.75 7.44 -19.53
C PRO A 654 26.06 8.05 -20.74
N VAL A 655 26.86 8.48 -21.72
CA VAL A 655 26.36 8.90 -23.04
C VAL A 655 25.52 7.77 -23.64
N ASP A 656 24.41 8.12 -24.29
CA ASP A 656 23.44 7.22 -24.92
C ASP A 656 22.67 6.26 -23.98
N CYS A 657 22.80 6.40 -22.66
CA CYS A 657 22.02 5.59 -21.73
C CYS A 657 20.50 5.83 -21.94
N PRO A 658 19.65 4.78 -22.05
CA PRO A 658 18.20 4.92 -22.21
C PRO A 658 17.47 5.25 -20.90
N ARG A 659 18.20 5.55 -19.82
CA ARG A 659 17.67 5.79 -18.48
C ARG A 659 17.56 7.30 -18.19
N GLY A 660 16.91 7.64 -17.09
CA GLY A 660 16.68 9.00 -16.60
C GLY A 660 15.18 9.31 -16.50
N GLY A 661 14.75 10.07 -15.50
CA GLY A 661 13.31 10.30 -15.25
C GLY A 661 12.57 9.07 -14.71
N PHE A 662 11.30 9.24 -14.33
CA PHE A 662 10.51 8.16 -13.72
C PHE A 662 10.14 7.04 -14.70
N LEU A 663 9.90 7.39 -15.97
CA LEU A 663 9.40 6.47 -16.99
C LEU A 663 10.34 5.31 -17.32
N THR A 664 11.63 5.48 -17.05
CA THR A 664 12.65 4.47 -17.35
C THR A 664 13.14 3.74 -16.11
N GLN A 665 12.53 4.00 -14.95
CA GLN A 665 12.83 3.30 -13.71
C GLN A 665 12.15 1.93 -13.66
N ALA A 666 12.86 0.95 -13.12
CA ALA A 666 12.42 -0.45 -13.13
C ALA A 666 11.19 -0.69 -12.26
N SER A 667 11.00 0.10 -11.19
CA SER A 667 9.80 0.06 -10.36
C SER A 667 8.54 0.34 -11.18
N ILE A 668 8.56 1.37 -12.02
CA ILE A 668 7.45 1.78 -12.89
C ILE A 668 7.21 0.74 -13.99
N LEU A 669 8.29 0.20 -14.56
CA LEU A 669 8.22 -0.80 -15.62
C LEU A 669 7.68 -2.14 -15.11
N LYS A 670 7.93 -2.49 -13.84
CA LYS A 670 7.42 -3.69 -13.17
C LYS A 670 5.94 -3.59 -12.85
N ILE A 671 5.48 -2.50 -12.21
CA ILE A 671 4.07 -2.34 -11.83
C ILE A 671 3.11 -2.25 -13.04
N THR A 672 3.66 -1.99 -14.23
CA THR A 672 2.91 -1.93 -15.49
C THR A 672 2.99 -3.24 -16.31
N ALA A 673 3.46 -4.33 -15.69
CA ALA A 673 3.58 -5.66 -16.29
C ALA A 673 2.91 -6.75 -15.41
N ASN A 674 2.66 -7.93 -15.99
CA ASN A 674 1.93 -9.02 -15.31
C ASN A 674 2.82 -10.16 -14.78
N GLY A 675 4.15 -9.98 -14.79
CA GLY A 675 5.13 -10.99 -14.33
C GLY A 675 5.69 -11.90 -15.44
N THR A 676 4.97 -12.11 -16.54
CA THR A 676 5.47 -12.93 -17.68
C THR A 676 5.64 -12.12 -18.95
N THR A 677 4.70 -11.21 -19.22
CA THR A 677 4.66 -10.39 -20.42
C THR A 677 4.48 -8.90 -20.08
N THR A 678 4.88 -8.06 -21.03
CA THR A 678 4.60 -6.62 -21.02
C THR A 678 3.42 -6.33 -21.94
N SER A 679 2.75 -5.20 -21.73
CA SER A 679 1.69 -4.73 -22.64
C SER A 679 1.78 -3.22 -22.83
N PRO A 680 1.78 -2.72 -24.09
CA PRO A 680 1.77 -1.28 -24.36
C PRO A 680 0.57 -0.56 -23.75
N VAL A 681 -0.59 -1.22 -23.64
CA VAL A 681 -1.83 -0.56 -23.24
C VAL A 681 -1.81 -0.13 -21.76
N PRO A 682 -1.52 -1.01 -20.77
CA PRO A 682 -1.32 -0.60 -19.37
C PRO A 682 -0.19 0.40 -19.17
N ARG A 683 0.92 0.25 -19.90
CA ARG A 683 2.06 1.17 -19.86
C ARG A 683 1.67 2.57 -20.35
N GLY A 684 1.02 2.63 -21.49
CA GLY A 684 0.50 3.87 -22.08
C GLY A 684 -0.53 4.55 -21.17
N ALA A 685 -1.48 3.77 -20.65
CA ALA A 685 -2.48 4.27 -19.71
C ALA A 685 -1.83 4.84 -18.44
N PHE A 686 -0.79 4.18 -17.91
CA PHE A 686 -0.02 4.69 -16.77
C PHE A 686 0.58 6.06 -17.06
N VAL A 687 1.25 6.24 -18.20
CA VAL A 687 1.87 7.54 -18.55
C VAL A 687 0.82 8.63 -18.66
N ILE A 688 -0.29 8.38 -19.35
CA ILE A 688 -1.31 9.40 -19.59
C ILE A 688 -2.03 9.77 -18.29
N ASP A 689 -2.37 8.78 -17.46
CA ASP A 689 -3.01 9.01 -16.17
C ASP A 689 -2.03 9.70 -15.20
N ARG A 690 -0.87 9.07 -14.93
CA ARG A 690 0.01 9.45 -13.83
C ARG A 690 0.99 10.56 -14.18
N MET A 691 1.53 10.59 -15.38
CA MET A 691 2.49 11.64 -15.78
C MET A 691 1.81 12.84 -16.42
N LEU A 692 0.79 12.62 -17.25
CA LEU A 692 0.13 13.69 -18.01
C LEU A 692 -1.18 14.21 -17.39
N GLY A 693 -1.75 13.51 -16.40
CA GLY A 693 -2.97 13.94 -15.72
C GLY A 693 -4.23 13.91 -16.59
N ARG A 694 -4.29 13.00 -17.57
CA ARG A 694 -5.37 12.90 -18.57
C ARG A 694 -5.94 11.47 -18.60
N PRO A 695 -6.49 10.96 -17.49
CA PRO A 695 -6.91 9.56 -17.40
C PRO A 695 -7.77 9.14 -18.60
N PRO A 696 -7.54 7.95 -19.19
CA PRO A 696 -8.31 7.51 -20.34
C PRO A 696 -9.80 7.40 -19.97
N GLU A 697 -10.69 7.80 -20.89
CA GLU A 697 -12.13 7.63 -20.67
C GLU A 697 -12.45 6.12 -20.58
N PRO A 698 -13.36 5.70 -19.68
CA PRO A 698 -13.79 4.30 -19.63
C PRO A 698 -14.38 3.89 -20.99
N PRO A 699 -14.26 2.62 -21.38
CA PRO A 699 -14.82 2.15 -22.64
C PRO A 699 -16.34 2.40 -22.68
N PRO A 700 -16.93 2.71 -23.85
CA PRO A 700 -18.36 2.94 -23.97
C PRO A 700 -19.17 1.72 -23.51
N GLU A 701 -20.19 1.93 -22.66
CA GLU A 701 -21.03 0.86 -22.10
C GLU A 701 -21.76 0.02 -23.17
N ASN A 702 -21.98 0.58 -24.36
CA ASN A 702 -22.83 0.01 -25.42
C ASN A 702 -22.06 -0.67 -26.56
N VAL A 703 -20.74 -0.79 -26.47
CA VAL A 703 -19.95 -1.53 -27.46
C VAL A 703 -19.60 -2.87 -26.84
N ALA A 704 -20.27 -3.95 -27.27
CA ALA A 704 -19.82 -5.31 -26.99
C ALA A 704 -18.32 -5.38 -27.29
N ALA A 705 -17.53 -6.00 -26.42
CA ALA A 705 -16.10 -6.18 -26.65
C ALA A 705 -15.93 -6.97 -27.96
N ILE A 706 -15.84 -6.26 -29.08
CA ILE A 706 -15.50 -6.83 -30.37
C ILE A 706 -14.04 -7.21 -30.19
N GLU A 707 -13.80 -8.48 -29.83
CA GLU A 707 -12.46 -9.05 -29.96
C GLU A 707 -12.11 -8.98 -31.44
N PRO A 708 -11.19 -8.08 -31.83
CA PRO A 708 -10.80 -7.97 -33.22
C PRO A 708 -10.12 -9.28 -33.63
N ASP A 709 -10.34 -9.72 -34.87
CA ASP A 709 -9.68 -10.91 -35.39
C ASP A 709 -8.16 -10.67 -35.53
N VAL A 710 -7.41 -11.03 -34.48
CA VAL A 710 -5.95 -10.91 -34.45
C VAL A 710 -5.24 -12.05 -35.18
N ARG A 711 -5.95 -13.02 -35.79
CA ARG A 711 -5.33 -14.19 -36.44
C ARG A 711 -4.32 -13.77 -37.50
N GLY A 712 -3.15 -14.39 -37.47
CA GLY A 712 -2.03 -14.05 -38.36
C GLY A 712 -1.21 -12.82 -37.94
N ALA A 713 -1.52 -12.16 -36.82
CA ALA A 713 -0.63 -11.17 -36.23
C ALA A 713 0.42 -11.88 -35.35
N THR A 714 1.69 -11.67 -35.66
CA THR A 714 2.84 -12.28 -34.99
C THR A 714 3.54 -11.32 -34.03
N THR A 715 3.30 -10.01 -34.18
CA THR A 715 3.86 -8.97 -33.32
C THR A 715 2.78 -8.22 -32.55
N ILE A 716 3.15 -7.63 -31.41
CA ILE A 716 2.26 -6.79 -30.60
C ILE A 716 1.73 -5.61 -31.42
N ARG A 717 2.54 -5.08 -32.34
CA ARG A 717 2.15 -3.98 -33.24
C ARG A 717 1.05 -4.39 -34.21
N GLU A 718 1.18 -5.56 -34.83
CA GLU A 718 0.15 -6.09 -35.73
C GLU A 718 -1.16 -6.39 -34.96
N GLN A 719 -1.05 -6.91 -33.74
CA GLN A 719 -2.22 -7.18 -32.89
C GLN A 719 -2.97 -5.89 -32.53
N LEU A 720 -2.26 -4.85 -32.08
CA LEU A 720 -2.88 -3.56 -31.74
C LEU A 720 -3.36 -2.79 -32.97
N ALA A 721 -2.68 -2.89 -34.11
CA ALA A 721 -3.15 -2.29 -35.36
C ALA A 721 -4.53 -2.85 -35.75
N LYS A 722 -4.70 -4.18 -35.72
CA LYS A 722 -5.99 -4.83 -35.95
C LYS A 722 -7.03 -4.44 -34.91
N HIS A 723 -6.62 -4.24 -33.65
CA HIS A 723 -7.53 -3.76 -32.60
C HIS A 723 -8.05 -2.33 -32.85
N ARG A 724 -7.27 -1.52 -33.56
CA ARG A 724 -7.60 -0.13 -33.89
C ARG A 724 -8.40 0.05 -35.17
N ASP A 725 -8.69 -1.02 -35.91
CA ASP A 725 -9.55 -0.91 -37.11
C ASP A 725 -10.98 -0.46 -36.74
N ASN A 726 -11.39 -0.62 -35.47
CA ASN A 726 -12.59 0.00 -34.94
C ASN A 726 -12.37 1.48 -34.59
N ALA A 727 -13.14 2.37 -35.22
CA ALA A 727 -13.07 3.82 -35.00
C ALA A 727 -13.26 4.25 -33.53
N ALA A 728 -14.11 3.55 -32.76
CA ALA A 728 -14.33 3.82 -31.34
C ALA A 728 -13.07 3.52 -30.49
N CYS A 729 -12.39 2.39 -30.76
CA CYS A 729 -11.15 2.04 -30.07
C CYS A 729 -9.99 2.95 -30.52
N ALA A 730 -9.91 3.27 -31.82
CA ALA A 730 -8.86 4.11 -32.38
C ALA A 730 -8.78 5.50 -31.74
N ALA A 731 -9.90 6.06 -31.28
CA ALA A 731 -9.94 7.38 -30.65
C ALA A 731 -9.09 7.44 -29.37
N CYS A 732 -9.22 6.44 -28.48
CA CYS A 732 -8.44 6.36 -27.25
C CYS A 732 -7.01 5.86 -27.49
N HIS A 733 -6.84 4.85 -28.35
CA HIS A 733 -5.54 4.23 -28.63
C HIS A 733 -4.55 5.18 -29.33
N ARG A 734 -5.03 6.21 -30.03
CA ARG A 734 -4.17 7.31 -30.54
C ARG A 734 -3.35 8.00 -29.44
N ARG A 735 -3.87 8.04 -28.21
CA ARG A 735 -3.18 8.63 -27.06
C ARG A 735 -2.41 7.56 -26.28
N ILE A 736 -3.03 6.39 -26.06
CA ILE A 736 -2.52 5.29 -25.21
C ILE A 736 -1.31 4.58 -25.83
N ASP A 737 -1.39 4.17 -27.09
CA ASP A 737 -0.36 3.29 -27.66
C ASP A 737 1.03 3.92 -27.75
N PRO A 738 1.20 5.19 -28.17
CA PRO A 738 2.53 5.76 -28.35
C PRO A 738 3.43 5.67 -27.09
N PRO A 739 3.03 6.17 -25.90
CA PRO A 739 3.82 5.94 -24.68
C PRO A 739 4.06 4.45 -24.40
N GLY A 740 3.05 3.62 -24.64
CA GLY A 740 3.15 2.17 -24.48
C GLY A 740 4.27 1.56 -25.32
N PHE A 741 4.34 1.89 -26.61
CA PHE A 741 5.38 1.42 -27.52
C PHE A 741 6.76 1.90 -27.10
N ALA A 742 6.92 3.17 -26.72
CA ALA A 742 8.20 3.69 -26.22
C ALA A 742 8.72 2.85 -25.04
N LEU A 743 7.84 2.51 -24.10
CA LEU A 743 8.16 1.73 -22.90
C LEU A 743 8.39 0.23 -23.18
N GLU A 744 7.98 -0.31 -24.34
CA GLU A 744 8.32 -1.68 -24.73
C GLU A 744 9.83 -1.89 -24.96
N SER A 745 10.62 -0.82 -24.95
CA SER A 745 12.10 -0.88 -24.84
C SER A 745 12.58 -1.55 -23.55
N PHE A 746 11.70 -1.81 -22.58
CA PHE A 746 12.06 -2.48 -21.33
C PHE A 746 11.22 -3.74 -21.06
N ASP A 747 11.83 -4.73 -20.44
CA ASP A 747 11.20 -5.99 -20.05
C ASP A 747 10.31 -5.86 -18.79
N VAL A 748 9.79 -7.00 -18.31
CA VAL A 748 8.88 -7.07 -17.15
C VAL A 748 9.52 -6.56 -15.86
N ILE A 749 10.83 -6.74 -15.69
CA ILE A 749 11.55 -6.29 -14.49
C ILE A 749 12.26 -4.95 -14.73
N GLY A 750 11.99 -4.31 -15.87
CA GLY A 750 12.55 -3.01 -16.22
C GLY A 750 13.96 -3.05 -16.81
N GLY A 751 14.47 -4.23 -17.20
CA GLY A 751 15.72 -4.36 -17.94
C GLY A 751 15.55 -3.83 -19.37
N PHE A 752 16.55 -3.14 -19.91
CA PHE A 752 16.50 -2.67 -21.30
C PHE A 752 16.56 -3.87 -22.26
N ARG A 753 15.73 -3.88 -23.31
CA ARG A 753 15.65 -4.97 -24.27
C ARG A 753 15.49 -4.46 -25.70
N GLU A 754 16.07 -5.20 -26.63
CA GLU A 754 15.84 -5.03 -28.07
C GLU A 754 14.93 -6.12 -28.65
N ARG A 755 14.75 -7.22 -27.91
CA ARG A 755 13.94 -8.37 -28.28
C ARG A 755 13.17 -8.89 -27.07
N TYR A 756 11.99 -9.45 -27.30
CA TYR A 756 11.18 -10.06 -26.24
C TYR A 756 11.82 -11.36 -25.73
N ARG A 757 11.65 -11.70 -24.45
CA ARG A 757 12.02 -13.03 -23.91
C ARG A 757 10.90 -14.04 -24.16
N SER A 758 11.23 -15.31 -24.39
CA SER A 758 10.30 -16.41 -24.65
C SER A 758 10.82 -17.71 -24.05
N ILE A 759 9.92 -18.60 -23.58
CA ILE A 759 10.28 -19.96 -23.14
C ILE A 759 10.20 -20.99 -24.28
N GLY A 760 9.51 -20.66 -25.37
CA GLY A 760 9.26 -21.57 -26.49
C GLY A 760 10.16 -21.29 -27.69
N GLU A 761 9.63 -20.52 -28.63
CA GLU A 761 10.30 -20.14 -29.88
C GLU A 761 11.23 -18.94 -29.69
N GLY A 762 12.25 -18.84 -30.55
CA GLY A 762 13.25 -17.76 -30.53
C GLY A 762 14.68 -18.29 -30.61
N ASP A 763 15.63 -17.35 -30.65
CA ASP A 763 17.05 -17.66 -30.67
C ASP A 763 17.58 -17.90 -29.24
N PRO A 764 18.59 -18.74 -29.04
CA PRO A 764 19.19 -18.90 -27.72
C PRO A 764 19.71 -17.57 -27.16
N ALA A 765 19.38 -17.26 -25.90
CA ALA A 765 19.93 -16.10 -25.23
C ALA A 765 21.43 -16.28 -24.90
N PRO A 766 22.24 -15.20 -24.89
CA PRO A 766 23.67 -15.30 -24.57
C PRO A 766 23.89 -15.83 -23.16
N ARG A 767 24.66 -16.91 -23.01
CA ARG A 767 24.99 -17.45 -21.68
C ARG A 767 25.97 -16.53 -20.94
N GLY A 768 25.77 -16.38 -19.63
CA GLY A 768 26.67 -15.61 -18.75
C GLY A 768 26.53 -14.09 -18.85
N SER A 769 25.51 -13.57 -19.55
CA SER A 769 25.29 -12.12 -19.70
C SER A 769 24.63 -11.45 -18.49
N ILE A 770 24.18 -12.21 -17.51
CA ILE A 770 23.51 -11.72 -16.28
C ILE A 770 24.48 -11.86 -15.10
N ASP A 771 24.67 -13.08 -14.63
CA ASP A 771 25.71 -13.49 -13.70
C ASP A 771 26.13 -14.92 -14.09
N PRO A 772 27.43 -15.29 -14.01
CA PRO A 772 27.90 -16.62 -14.37
C PRO A 772 27.22 -17.79 -13.63
N PHE A 773 26.65 -17.54 -12.46
CA PHE A 773 25.93 -18.52 -11.64
C PHE A 773 24.46 -18.66 -12.01
N ILE A 774 23.90 -17.69 -12.75
CA ILE A 774 22.50 -17.72 -13.15
C ILE A 774 22.35 -18.51 -14.46
N GLY A 775 21.61 -19.61 -14.38
CA GLY A 775 21.23 -20.40 -15.54
C GLY A 775 20.20 -19.69 -16.41
N ILE A 776 20.51 -19.50 -17.71
CA ILE A 776 19.58 -18.88 -18.66
C ILE A 776 18.82 -19.97 -19.42
N SER A 777 17.50 -20.01 -19.22
CA SER A 777 16.58 -20.94 -19.91
C SER A 777 15.70 -20.29 -20.98
N PHE A 778 15.59 -18.96 -21.00
CA PHE A 778 14.78 -18.25 -21.99
C PHE A 778 15.52 -18.08 -23.34
N LYS A 779 14.73 -17.77 -24.36
CA LYS A 779 15.14 -17.44 -25.73
C LYS A 779 14.76 -16.02 -26.08
N LEU A 780 15.38 -15.47 -27.12
CA LEU A 780 15.09 -14.17 -27.70
C LEU A 780 14.05 -14.33 -28.82
N GLY A 781 12.85 -13.80 -28.57
CA GLY A 781 11.74 -13.74 -29.51
C GLY A 781 11.86 -12.59 -30.52
N PRO A 782 10.74 -12.03 -31.00
CA PRO A 782 10.75 -10.94 -31.98
C PRO A 782 11.45 -9.66 -31.50
N ALA A 783 11.85 -8.80 -32.43
CA ALA A 783 12.39 -7.48 -32.14
C ALA A 783 11.32 -6.54 -31.57
N VAL A 784 11.74 -5.63 -30.71
CA VAL A 784 10.92 -4.56 -30.14
C VAL A 784 10.82 -3.43 -31.17
N ASP A 785 9.60 -2.98 -31.42
CA ASP A 785 9.33 -1.76 -32.20
C ASP A 785 8.80 -0.67 -31.27
N ALA A 786 9.70 0.22 -30.86
CA ALA A 786 9.44 1.31 -29.91
C ALA A 786 8.97 2.62 -30.57
N GLN A 787 8.86 2.68 -31.90
CA GLN A 787 8.54 3.93 -32.59
C GLN A 787 7.06 4.31 -32.45
N GLY A 788 6.74 5.61 -32.49
CA GLY A 788 5.36 6.07 -32.42
C GLY A 788 5.16 7.53 -32.80
N THR A 789 3.89 7.92 -32.87
CA THR A 789 3.47 9.30 -33.16
C THR A 789 2.46 9.74 -32.10
N LEU A 790 2.73 10.88 -31.47
CA LEU A 790 1.83 11.49 -30.48
C LEU A 790 0.55 11.99 -31.15
N ALA A 791 -0.48 12.24 -30.35
CA ALA A 791 -1.76 12.76 -30.83
C ALA A 791 -1.67 14.14 -31.51
N ASP A 792 -0.60 14.90 -31.25
CA ASP A 792 -0.32 16.20 -31.88
C ASP A 792 0.53 16.09 -33.16
N GLY A 793 0.85 14.87 -33.61
CA GLY A 793 1.60 14.60 -34.84
C GLY A 793 3.11 14.52 -34.67
N ARG A 794 3.68 14.83 -33.49
CA ARG A 794 5.12 14.66 -33.24
C ARG A 794 5.49 13.18 -33.20
N ALA A 795 6.48 12.77 -34.00
CA ALA A 795 6.96 11.40 -34.08
C ALA A 795 8.22 11.19 -33.22
N PHE A 796 8.43 9.96 -32.76
CA PHE A 796 9.65 9.51 -32.07
C PHE A 796 10.03 8.10 -32.52
N GLN A 797 11.33 7.81 -32.51
CA GLN A 797 11.89 6.52 -32.91
C GLN A 797 12.14 5.58 -31.74
N ASP A 798 12.42 6.13 -30.55
CA ASP A 798 12.78 5.35 -29.37
C ASP A 798 12.36 6.05 -28.08
N ILE A 799 12.65 5.41 -26.94
CA ILE A 799 12.36 5.95 -25.61
C ILE A 799 13.03 7.31 -25.37
N ARG A 800 14.26 7.54 -25.87
CA ARG A 800 15.01 8.78 -25.62
C ARG A 800 14.32 9.98 -26.26
N GLN A 801 13.95 9.83 -27.54
CA GLN A 801 13.18 10.86 -28.25
C GLN A 801 11.80 11.06 -27.63
N TYR A 802 11.15 10.00 -27.15
CA TYR A 802 9.88 10.13 -26.43
C TYR A 802 10.04 10.95 -25.13
N GLN A 803 11.10 10.70 -24.36
CA GLN A 803 11.42 11.48 -23.16
C GLN A 803 11.70 12.95 -23.48
N ASP A 804 12.42 13.24 -24.58
CA ASP A 804 12.63 14.61 -25.06
C ASP A 804 11.32 15.33 -25.36
N LEU A 805 10.38 14.65 -26.03
CA LEU A 805 9.07 15.22 -26.35
C LEU A 805 8.24 15.54 -25.10
N LEU A 806 8.36 14.73 -24.04
CA LEU A 806 7.70 14.96 -22.76
C LEU A 806 8.38 16.05 -21.93
N ALA A 807 9.71 16.02 -21.84
CA ALA A 807 10.49 17.02 -21.12
C ALA A 807 10.31 18.44 -21.70
N ALA A 808 10.07 18.53 -23.02
CA ALA A 808 9.74 19.80 -23.68
C ALA A 808 8.40 20.42 -23.18
N ASP A 809 7.50 19.63 -22.60
CA ASP A 809 6.26 20.12 -21.94
C ASP A 809 6.38 20.07 -20.41
N ALA A 810 7.46 20.65 -19.88
CA ALA A 810 7.68 20.77 -18.43
C ALA A 810 6.51 21.47 -17.72
N ALA A 811 5.82 22.40 -18.39
CA ALA A 811 4.65 23.09 -17.86
C ALA A 811 3.47 22.13 -17.62
N GLY A 812 3.20 21.24 -18.57
CA GLY A 812 2.17 20.20 -18.43
C GLY A 812 2.49 19.21 -17.32
N LEU A 813 3.74 18.77 -17.23
CA LEU A 813 4.23 17.89 -16.16
C LEU A 813 4.08 18.56 -14.77
N LEU A 814 4.50 19.82 -14.66
CA LEU A 814 4.40 20.60 -13.43
C LEU A 814 2.94 20.80 -13.00
N ARG A 815 2.05 21.09 -13.95
CA ARG A 815 0.61 21.24 -13.71
C ARG A 815 0.00 19.96 -13.16
N ASN A 816 0.29 18.82 -13.77
CA ASN A 816 -0.21 17.54 -13.27
C ASN A 816 0.35 17.25 -11.86
N LEU A 817 1.66 17.41 -11.64
CA LEU A 817 2.25 17.23 -10.31
C LEU A 817 1.58 18.14 -9.26
N GLY A 818 1.36 19.41 -9.59
CA GLY A 818 0.65 20.37 -8.73
C GLY A 818 -0.78 19.92 -8.40
N ARG A 819 -1.51 19.35 -9.38
CA ARG A 819 -2.83 18.77 -9.15
C ARG A 819 -2.78 17.56 -8.21
N GLN A 820 -1.86 16.62 -8.47
CA GLN A 820 -1.72 15.41 -7.63
C GLN A 820 -1.36 15.78 -6.18
N LEU A 821 -0.44 16.73 -6.00
CA LEU A 821 -0.09 17.25 -4.68
C LEU A 821 -1.26 17.98 -4.01
N ALA A 822 -2.04 18.77 -4.75
CA ALA A 822 -3.21 19.45 -4.20
C ALA A 822 -4.26 18.45 -3.67
N VAL A 823 -4.54 17.37 -4.42
CA VAL A 823 -5.45 16.30 -3.97
C VAL A 823 -4.91 15.64 -2.71
N TYR A 824 -3.63 15.25 -2.73
CA TYR A 824 -2.98 14.60 -1.61
C TYR A 824 -2.93 15.48 -0.34
N ALA A 825 -2.64 16.77 -0.50
CA ALA A 825 -2.48 17.73 0.58
C ALA A 825 -3.80 18.12 1.25
N THR A 826 -4.86 18.26 0.45
CA THR A 826 -6.15 18.77 0.93
C THR A 826 -7.17 17.65 1.19
N GLY A 827 -6.92 16.46 0.64
CA GLY A 827 -7.88 15.35 0.65
C GLY A 827 -9.12 15.63 -0.22
N GLN A 828 -9.02 16.52 -1.21
CA GLN A 828 -10.14 16.92 -2.07
C GLN A 828 -9.81 16.74 -3.55
N ALA A 829 -10.78 16.27 -4.32
CA ALA A 829 -10.70 16.33 -5.77
C ALA A 829 -10.51 17.78 -6.25
N VAL A 830 -9.63 18.00 -7.23
CA VAL A 830 -9.50 19.30 -7.90
C VAL A 830 -10.80 19.60 -8.65
N ARG A 831 -11.51 20.61 -8.15
CA ARG A 831 -12.80 21.04 -8.68
C ARG A 831 -12.63 21.90 -9.93
N PHE A 832 -13.74 22.26 -10.59
CA PHE A 832 -13.67 23.16 -11.73
C PHE A 832 -13.18 24.55 -11.32
N SER A 833 -13.68 25.05 -10.19
CA SER A 833 -13.29 26.35 -9.62
C SER A 833 -11.85 26.44 -9.10
N ASP A 834 -11.20 25.30 -8.84
CA ASP A 834 -9.80 25.24 -8.37
C ASP A 834 -8.79 25.41 -9.50
N ARG A 835 -9.21 25.25 -10.76
CA ARG A 835 -8.31 25.24 -11.93
C ARG A 835 -7.50 26.52 -12.05
N ALA A 836 -8.12 27.68 -11.83
CA ALA A 836 -7.42 28.97 -11.87
C ALA A 836 -6.33 29.09 -10.79
N ALA A 837 -6.58 28.54 -9.59
CA ALA A 837 -5.58 28.53 -8.53
C ALA A 837 -4.41 27.59 -8.86
N ILE A 838 -4.68 26.43 -9.47
CA ILE A 838 -3.63 25.54 -9.97
C ILE A 838 -2.76 26.22 -11.05
N GLU A 839 -3.39 26.91 -12.01
CA GLU A 839 -2.63 27.65 -13.03
C GLU A 839 -1.75 28.75 -12.42
N GLU A 840 -2.25 29.44 -11.39
CA GLU A 840 -1.48 30.46 -10.69
C GLU A 840 -0.29 29.85 -9.92
N ILE A 841 -0.47 28.71 -9.25
CA ILE A 841 0.62 27.96 -8.61
C ILE A 841 1.69 27.59 -9.65
N VAL A 842 1.28 27.05 -10.81
CA VAL A 842 2.20 26.69 -11.90
C VAL A 842 2.94 27.92 -12.40
N ARG A 843 2.24 29.02 -12.70
CA ARG A 843 2.82 30.26 -13.20
C ARG A 843 3.86 30.84 -12.22
N ARG A 844 3.54 30.88 -10.93
CA ARG A 844 4.44 31.40 -9.88
C ARG A 844 5.65 30.49 -9.68
N THR A 845 5.47 29.18 -9.79
CA THR A 845 6.57 28.21 -9.74
C THR A 845 7.49 28.37 -10.95
N GLN A 846 6.94 28.52 -12.16
CA GLN A 846 7.73 28.73 -13.40
C GLN A 846 8.50 30.05 -13.41
N ALA A 847 7.91 31.12 -12.86
CA ALA A 847 8.61 32.39 -12.66
C ALA A 847 9.86 32.23 -11.78
N GLN A 848 9.93 31.13 -11.02
CA GLN A 848 11.03 30.75 -10.16
C GLN A 848 11.67 29.42 -10.61
N SER A 849 11.88 29.24 -11.92
CA SER A 849 12.58 28.11 -12.56
C SER A 849 11.85 26.75 -12.53
N GLY A 850 10.62 26.67 -12.02
CA GLY A 850 9.79 25.47 -12.16
C GLY A 850 10.11 24.33 -11.20
N GLY A 851 10.88 24.59 -10.13
CA GLY A 851 11.38 23.57 -9.21
C GLY A 851 10.33 22.93 -8.29
N LEU A 852 10.56 21.67 -7.91
CA LEU A 852 9.63 20.88 -7.09
C LEU A 852 9.47 21.37 -5.63
N ARG A 853 10.53 21.92 -5.03
CA ARG A 853 10.46 22.51 -3.68
C ARG A 853 9.70 23.83 -3.73
N THR A 854 9.95 24.63 -4.76
CA THR A 854 9.20 25.85 -5.02
C THR A 854 7.71 25.53 -5.23
N LEU A 855 7.37 24.48 -5.99
CA LEU A 855 5.99 24.03 -6.16
C LEU A 855 5.32 23.74 -4.81
N MET A 856 6.03 23.10 -3.87
CA MET A 856 5.50 22.83 -2.53
C MET A 856 5.16 24.14 -1.78
N HIS A 857 6.04 25.13 -1.83
CA HIS A 857 5.79 26.45 -1.23
C HIS A 857 4.59 27.15 -1.87
N GLU A 858 4.52 27.20 -3.20
CA GLU A 858 3.43 27.87 -3.91
C GLU A 858 2.09 27.15 -3.66
N LEU A 859 2.07 25.82 -3.54
CA LEU A 859 0.88 25.07 -3.15
C LEU A 859 0.45 25.39 -1.72
N VAL A 860 1.38 25.33 -0.75
CA VAL A 860 1.10 25.58 0.66
C VAL A 860 0.63 27.02 0.92
N GLY A 861 1.18 27.99 0.20
CA GLY A 861 0.74 29.39 0.27
C GLY A 861 -0.58 29.67 -0.46
N SER A 862 -1.06 28.75 -1.30
CA SER A 862 -2.22 28.99 -2.16
C SER A 862 -3.55 29.07 -1.41
N PRO A 863 -4.59 29.70 -2.00
CA PRO A 863 -5.97 29.62 -1.53
C PRO A 863 -6.49 28.19 -1.32
N LEU A 864 -6.05 27.23 -2.14
CA LEU A 864 -6.47 25.83 -2.04
C LEU A 864 -6.07 25.21 -0.69
N PHE A 865 -4.87 25.57 -0.21
CA PHE A 865 -4.31 25.01 1.01
C PHE A 865 -4.63 25.86 2.25
N THR A 866 -4.64 27.19 2.13
CA THR A 866 -4.85 28.10 3.27
C THR A 866 -6.32 28.46 3.52
N GLY A 867 -7.18 28.31 2.50
CA GLY A 867 -8.54 28.86 2.48
C GLY A 867 -8.61 30.39 2.44
N ASP A 868 -7.48 31.08 2.22
CA ASP A 868 -7.45 32.54 2.08
C ASP A 868 -7.87 32.97 0.67
N ALA A 869 -8.35 34.21 0.54
CA ALA A 869 -8.72 34.77 -0.75
C ALA A 869 -7.52 35.05 -1.67
N GLN A 870 -6.33 35.21 -1.08
CA GLN A 870 -5.08 35.53 -1.78
C GLN A 870 -3.98 34.56 -1.37
N THR A 871 -3.04 34.32 -2.29
CA THR A 871 -1.84 33.53 -2.02
C THR A 871 -0.94 34.24 -0.99
N ILE A 872 -0.49 33.51 0.02
CA ILE A 872 0.56 33.95 0.94
C ILE A 872 1.88 33.83 0.19
N GLU A 873 2.48 34.96 -0.17
CA GLU A 873 3.67 34.98 -1.00
C GLU A 873 4.92 34.53 -0.24
N ARG A 874 5.80 33.80 -0.92
CA ARG A 874 7.13 33.47 -0.39
C ARG A 874 7.96 34.76 -0.24
N PRO A 875 8.80 34.88 0.81
CA PRO A 875 9.71 36.01 0.95
C PRO A 875 10.68 36.12 -0.23
N ALA A 876 10.98 37.34 -0.68
CA ALA A 876 11.85 37.57 -1.84
C ALA A 876 13.32 37.24 -1.52
N GLY A 877 14.00 36.48 -2.40
CA GLY A 877 15.44 36.21 -2.31
C GLY A 877 15.83 34.92 -1.57
N GLU A 878 14.87 34.23 -0.94
CA GLU A 878 15.11 32.93 -0.28
C GLU A 878 14.96 31.78 -1.28
N ARG A 879 15.93 31.65 -2.19
CA ARG A 879 16.17 30.38 -2.89
C ARG A 879 17.18 29.59 -2.08
N LYS A 880 16.87 28.31 -1.81
CA LYS A 880 17.92 27.36 -1.48
C LYS A 880 18.85 27.30 -2.70
N PRO A 881 20.13 27.71 -2.61
CA PRO A 881 21.05 27.54 -3.73
C PRO A 881 21.12 26.06 -4.06
N ALA A 882 21.14 25.70 -5.35
CA ALA A 882 21.46 24.34 -5.77
C ALA A 882 22.78 23.97 -5.10
N SER A 883 22.77 23.00 -4.18
CA SER A 883 23.95 22.69 -3.40
C SER A 883 25.03 22.09 -4.29
N GLU A 884 26.05 22.88 -4.62
CA GLU A 884 27.33 22.35 -5.09
C GLU A 884 27.94 21.56 -3.92
N ASN A 885 28.13 20.26 -4.12
CA ASN A 885 28.65 19.28 -3.15
C ASN A 885 27.72 18.94 -1.98
N VAL A 886 26.73 18.09 -2.25
CA VAL A 886 26.17 17.21 -1.21
C VAL A 886 27.15 16.05 -1.03
N LEU A 887 28.00 16.13 0.00
CA LEU A 887 28.49 14.91 0.64
C LEU A 887 27.25 14.03 0.88
N PRO A 888 27.24 12.74 0.51
CA PRO A 888 26.09 11.90 0.75
C PRO A 888 25.75 12.05 2.23
N ARG A 889 24.61 12.67 2.54
CA ARG A 889 23.94 12.42 3.81
C ARG A 889 23.89 10.90 3.81
N MET A 890 24.70 10.28 4.67
CA MET A 890 24.46 8.89 5.03
C MET A 890 22.95 8.86 5.23
N MET A 891 22.27 7.97 4.51
CA MET A 891 21.02 7.44 5.00
C MET A 891 21.41 6.81 6.35
N MET A 892 21.52 7.65 7.38
CA MET A 892 21.48 7.22 8.76
C MET A 892 20.12 6.58 8.82
N THR A 893 20.13 5.25 8.74
CA THR A 893 19.11 4.32 9.20
C THR A 893 17.89 5.10 9.68
N ALA A 894 17.10 5.61 8.74
CA ALA A 894 15.76 6.02 9.07
C ALA A 894 15.20 4.70 9.58
N THR A 895 14.73 4.68 10.83
CA THR A 895 13.90 3.57 11.32
C THR A 895 12.99 3.20 10.17
N PRO A 896 13.17 2.02 9.55
CA PRO A 896 12.35 1.68 8.41
C PRO A 896 10.92 1.70 8.94
N SER A 897 10.09 2.60 8.41
CA SER A 897 8.66 2.43 8.56
C SER A 897 8.36 1.05 7.98
N PRO A 898 7.84 0.09 8.77
CA PRO A 898 7.49 -1.22 8.24
C PRO A 898 6.39 -1.01 7.20
N VAL A 899 6.76 -1.02 5.92
CA VAL A 899 5.79 -1.18 4.84
C VAL A 899 5.32 -2.62 4.93
N ALA A 900 4.18 -2.82 5.59
CA ALA A 900 3.48 -4.09 5.59
C ALA A 900 3.15 -4.47 4.14
N SER A 901 3.90 -5.41 3.57
CA SER A 901 3.37 -6.23 2.47
C SER A 901 2.13 -6.96 2.99
N PRO A 902 1.08 -7.15 2.18
CA PRO A 902 -0.03 -7.99 2.58
C PRO A 902 0.49 -9.44 2.65
N ALA A 903 0.90 -9.86 3.84
CA ALA A 903 1.03 -11.28 4.13
C ALA A 903 -0.37 -11.87 3.97
N VAL A 904 -0.55 -12.76 3.00
CA VAL A 904 -1.66 -13.71 3.05
C VAL A 904 -1.44 -14.51 4.33
N ALA A 905 -2.21 -14.18 5.36
CA ALA A 905 -2.11 -14.83 6.66
C ALA A 905 -2.52 -16.30 6.50
N ALA A 906 -1.57 -17.21 6.70
CA ALA A 906 -1.92 -18.57 7.07
C ALA A 906 -2.52 -18.53 8.47
N LEU A 907 -3.75 -19.03 8.61
CA LEU A 907 -4.48 -19.20 9.87
C LEU A 907 -3.59 -19.85 10.95
N ALA A 908 -3.42 -19.18 12.09
CA ALA A 908 -2.79 -19.76 13.28
C ALA A 908 -3.71 -20.80 13.94
N PRO A 909 -3.17 -21.84 14.61
CA PRO A 909 -3.98 -22.83 15.32
C PRO A 909 -4.65 -22.20 16.55
N ALA A 910 -5.93 -22.52 16.76
CA ALA A 910 -6.77 -22.01 17.83
C ALA A 910 -6.21 -22.29 19.25
N PRO A 911 -6.46 -21.41 20.24
CA PRO A 911 -6.09 -21.68 21.64
C PRO A 911 -6.86 -22.90 22.19
N ALA A 912 -6.25 -23.60 23.15
CA ALA A 912 -6.90 -24.70 23.86
C ALA A 912 -8.24 -24.23 24.46
N ALA A 913 -9.33 -24.87 24.02
CA ALA A 913 -10.69 -24.46 24.30
C ALA A 913 -11.01 -24.53 25.81
N GLU A 914 -11.61 -23.45 26.35
CA GLU A 914 -12.43 -23.55 27.55
C GLU A 914 -13.49 -24.66 27.36
N PRO A 915 -13.94 -25.36 28.42
CA PRO A 915 -14.98 -26.37 28.30
C PRO A 915 -16.22 -25.75 27.67
N ARG A 916 -16.47 -26.12 26.42
CA ARG A 916 -17.55 -25.58 25.60
C ARG A 916 -18.89 -26.05 26.16
N LYS A 917 -19.86 -25.15 26.19
CA LYS A 917 -21.23 -25.45 26.59
C LYS A 917 -21.82 -26.47 25.61
N GLU A 918 -22.21 -27.65 26.10
CA GLU A 918 -22.92 -28.64 25.29
C GLU A 918 -24.37 -28.18 25.10
N TYR A 919 -24.85 -28.21 23.86
CA TYR A 919 -26.24 -27.89 23.50
C TYR A 919 -27.00 -29.17 23.15
N GLU A 920 -28.24 -29.30 23.62
CA GLU A 920 -29.15 -30.38 23.21
C GLU A 920 -29.94 -29.97 21.97
N PHE A 921 -30.02 -30.86 20.98
CA PHE A 921 -30.77 -30.65 19.74
C PHE A 921 -32.07 -31.45 19.77
N SER A 922 -33.20 -30.78 19.51
CA SER A 922 -34.52 -31.42 19.33
C SER A 922 -34.88 -31.48 17.84
N ASP A 923 -35.57 -32.54 17.43
CA ASP A 923 -36.10 -32.69 16.06
C ASP A 923 -37.13 -31.59 15.70
N GLU A 924 -37.71 -30.91 16.69
CA GLU A 924 -38.62 -29.77 16.51
C GLU A 924 -37.91 -28.50 15.99
N HIS A 925 -36.58 -28.40 16.12
CA HIS A 925 -35.79 -27.25 15.69
C HIS A 925 -34.89 -27.63 14.50
N THR A 926 -35.53 -28.06 13.41
CA THR A 926 -34.87 -28.41 12.15
C THR A 926 -35.33 -27.49 11.02
N MET A 927 -34.43 -27.18 10.09
CA MET A 927 -34.75 -26.42 8.88
C MET A 927 -34.09 -27.02 7.66
N GLN A 928 -34.73 -26.86 6.50
CA GLN A 928 -34.11 -27.17 5.22
C GLN A 928 -33.68 -25.88 4.52
N VAL A 929 -32.45 -25.89 4.01
CA VAL A 929 -31.83 -24.73 3.35
C VAL A 929 -31.13 -25.16 2.08
N GLN A 930 -31.00 -24.23 1.15
CA GLN A 930 -30.15 -24.38 -0.03
C GLN A 930 -28.73 -23.96 0.33
N VAL A 931 -27.74 -24.82 0.09
CA VAL A 931 -26.33 -24.49 0.26
C VAL A 931 -25.78 -23.89 -1.04
N VAL A 932 -25.13 -22.75 -0.91
CA VAL A 932 -24.47 -21.99 -1.98
C VAL A 932 -22.95 -22.15 -1.80
N GLY A 933 -22.22 -22.38 -2.88
CA GLY A 933 -20.77 -22.67 -2.88
C GLY A 933 -20.40 -24.16 -2.96
N LEU A 934 -21.38 -25.05 -3.17
CA LEU A 934 -21.17 -26.50 -3.44
C LEU A 934 -20.91 -26.78 -4.93
N PHE A 935 -19.92 -26.09 -5.50
CA PHE A 935 -19.67 -26.14 -6.94
C PHE A 935 -18.96 -27.42 -7.42
N MET A 936 -18.44 -28.24 -6.51
CA MET A 936 -17.83 -29.54 -6.79
C MET A 936 -18.01 -30.50 -5.60
N PRO A 937 -17.92 -31.83 -5.78
CA PRO A 937 -18.21 -32.81 -4.72
C PRO A 937 -17.36 -32.63 -3.45
N ASP A 938 -16.07 -32.32 -3.57
CA ASP A 938 -15.16 -32.05 -2.44
C ASP A 938 -15.70 -30.95 -1.50
N ARG A 939 -16.48 -29.98 -2.03
CA ARG A 939 -17.05 -28.88 -1.23
C ARG A 939 -18.16 -29.35 -0.29
N ALA A 940 -18.81 -30.47 -0.61
CA ALA A 940 -19.76 -31.10 0.30
C ALA A 940 -19.05 -31.62 1.56
N ASP A 941 -17.83 -32.11 1.43
CA ASP A 941 -17.02 -32.55 2.57
C ASP A 941 -16.51 -31.35 3.39
N ASP A 942 -16.11 -30.26 2.73
CA ASP A 942 -15.78 -29.00 3.40
C ASP A 942 -16.98 -28.46 4.21
N PHE A 943 -18.19 -28.47 3.64
CA PHE A 943 -19.41 -28.04 4.33
C PHE A 943 -19.78 -28.98 5.49
N ARG A 944 -19.62 -30.31 5.33
CA ARG A 944 -19.82 -31.28 6.43
C ARG A 944 -18.83 -31.04 7.58
N LYS A 945 -17.57 -30.74 7.26
CA LYS A 945 -16.53 -30.45 8.25
C LYS A 945 -16.83 -29.14 9.00
N LEU A 946 -17.25 -28.10 8.27
CA LEU A 946 -17.63 -26.81 8.83
C LEU A 946 -18.85 -26.92 9.76
N MET A 947 -19.86 -27.71 9.39
CA MET A 947 -21.05 -27.96 10.22
C MET A 947 -20.82 -29.01 11.32
N GLY A 948 -19.56 -29.39 11.57
CA GLY A 948 -19.19 -30.30 12.63
C GLY A 948 -19.26 -29.62 14.02
N PRO A 949 -19.44 -30.39 15.09
CA PRO A 949 -19.60 -29.87 16.45
C PRO A 949 -18.37 -29.10 16.98
N GLN A 950 -17.20 -29.26 16.34
CA GLN A 950 -15.98 -28.52 16.68
C GLN A 950 -15.97 -27.09 16.15
N GLU A 951 -16.58 -26.82 15.00
CA GLU A 951 -16.54 -25.51 14.35
C GLU A 951 -17.86 -24.75 14.55
N PHE A 952 -18.97 -25.49 14.69
CA PHE A 952 -20.31 -24.94 14.86
C PHE A 952 -21.11 -25.68 15.95
N PRO A 953 -20.88 -25.41 17.25
CA PRO A 953 -21.53 -26.13 18.35
C PRO A 953 -23.03 -25.83 18.51
N GLU A 954 -23.55 -24.72 17.97
CA GLU A 954 -24.95 -24.30 18.08
C GLU A 954 -25.87 -24.88 16.99
N ALA A 955 -25.32 -25.53 15.96
CA ALA A 955 -26.07 -26.13 14.86
C ALA A 955 -25.44 -27.44 14.37
N ARG A 956 -26.26 -28.41 14.01
CA ARG A 956 -25.83 -29.72 13.52
C ARG A 956 -26.41 -30.00 12.14
N LEU A 957 -25.55 -30.37 11.20
CA LEU A 957 -25.99 -30.88 9.90
C LEU A 957 -26.59 -32.29 10.07
N THR A 958 -27.88 -32.44 9.77
CA THR A 958 -28.61 -33.71 9.83
C THR A 958 -28.51 -34.46 8.52
N SER A 959 -28.64 -33.75 7.39
CA SER A 959 -28.45 -34.32 6.06
C SER A 959 -27.90 -33.28 5.09
N LEU A 960 -27.14 -33.72 4.10
CA LEU A 960 -26.69 -32.91 2.98
C LEU A 960 -26.80 -33.74 1.71
N ASP A 961 -27.62 -33.28 0.78
CA ASP A 961 -27.70 -33.82 -0.57
C ASP A 961 -26.97 -32.86 -1.53
N TYR A 962 -25.87 -33.37 -2.10
CA TYR A 962 -25.06 -32.62 -3.05
C TYR A 962 -25.77 -32.43 -4.39
N ALA A 963 -26.54 -33.42 -4.85
CA ALA A 963 -27.22 -33.37 -6.15
C ALA A 963 -28.33 -32.30 -6.17
N THR A 964 -28.86 -31.96 -5.00
CA THR A 964 -29.84 -30.90 -4.80
C THR A 964 -29.25 -29.65 -4.16
N ALA A 965 -28.01 -29.71 -3.69
CA ALA A 965 -27.39 -28.72 -2.83
C ALA A 965 -28.32 -28.30 -1.67
N THR A 966 -29.08 -29.25 -1.12
CA THR A 966 -29.98 -29.02 0.02
C THR A 966 -29.42 -29.64 1.29
N ALA A 967 -29.53 -28.91 2.39
CA ALA A 967 -29.10 -29.36 3.70
C ALA A 967 -30.25 -29.26 4.70
N THR A 968 -30.38 -30.28 5.55
CA THR A 968 -31.22 -30.22 6.76
C THR A 968 -30.34 -29.92 7.95
N ILE A 969 -30.61 -28.84 8.66
CA ILE A 969 -29.81 -28.37 9.79
C ILE A 969 -30.70 -28.32 11.04
N ALA A 970 -30.29 -29.03 12.09
CA ALA A 970 -30.83 -28.88 13.43
C ALA A 970 -30.10 -27.74 14.17
N TYR A 971 -30.80 -26.94 14.96
CA TYR A 971 -30.19 -25.82 15.70
C TYR A 971 -30.66 -25.78 17.16
N ALA A 972 -29.81 -25.27 18.04
CA ALA A 972 -30.10 -25.14 19.46
C ALA A 972 -30.82 -23.80 19.73
N ALA A 973 -32.14 -23.84 19.84
CA ALA A 973 -32.99 -22.64 19.98
C ALA A 973 -32.70 -21.80 21.25
N ASP A 974 -32.10 -22.40 22.27
CA ASP A 974 -31.72 -21.76 23.54
C ASP A 974 -30.31 -21.15 23.54
N SER A 975 -29.53 -21.41 22.48
CA SER A 975 -28.19 -20.85 22.27
C SER A 975 -28.24 -19.33 22.16
N ASP A 976 -27.14 -18.68 22.54
CA ASP A 976 -27.04 -17.22 22.45
C ASP A 976 -27.14 -16.72 20.99
N LEU A 977 -26.85 -17.60 20.01
CA LEU A 977 -27.00 -17.31 18.59
C LEU A 977 -28.46 -17.32 18.13
N PHE A 978 -29.35 -18.15 18.70
CA PHE A 978 -30.72 -18.35 18.20
C PHE A 978 -31.83 -17.97 19.18
N ARG A 979 -31.50 -17.60 20.43
CA ARG A 979 -32.49 -17.19 21.42
C ARG A 979 -33.35 -16.04 20.91
N SER A 980 -34.67 -16.25 20.97
CA SER A 980 -35.70 -15.28 20.56
C SER A 980 -35.64 -14.85 19.09
N ALA A 981 -34.99 -15.63 18.21
CA ALA A 981 -34.95 -15.36 16.77
C ALA A 981 -36.16 -15.97 16.03
N THR A 982 -36.67 -15.28 15.01
CA THR A 982 -37.66 -15.83 14.07
C THR A 982 -37.00 -16.82 13.10
N SER A 983 -37.78 -17.65 12.41
CA SER A 983 -37.25 -18.62 11.43
C SER A 983 -36.36 -17.97 10.34
N GLU A 984 -36.72 -16.77 9.89
CA GLU A 984 -35.93 -16.00 8.92
C GLU A 984 -34.61 -15.50 9.53
N GLN A 985 -34.66 -14.99 10.77
CA GLN A 985 -33.47 -14.54 11.49
C GLN A 985 -32.51 -15.69 11.81
N ILE A 986 -33.04 -16.92 12.01
CA ILE A 986 -32.20 -18.10 12.25
C ILE A 986 -31.43 -18.45 10.96
N VAL A 987 -32.09 -18.47 9.79
CA VAL A 987 -31.41 -18.70 8.50
C VAL A 987 -30.36 -17.63 8.24
N GLU A 988 -30.67 -16.36 8.50
CA GLU A 988 -29.74 -15.25 8.32
C GLU A 988 -28.52 -15.35 9.24
N ARG A 989 -28.73 -15.60 10.54
CA ARG A 989 -27.63 -15.76 11.52
C ARG A 989 -26.77 -16.97 11.20
N LEU A 990 -27.39 -18.07 10.79
CA LEU A 990 -26.68 -19.30 10.42
C LEU A 990 -25.89 -19.09 9.11
N ASN A 991 -26.44 -18.38 8.13
CA ASN A 991 -25.73 -17.96 6.92
C ASN A 991 -24.52 -17.07 7.24
N ASN A 992 -24.69 -16.05 8.08
CA ASN A 992 -23.61 -15.15 8.47
C ASN A 992 -22.47 -15.91 9.17
N ARG A 993 -22.82 -16.88 10.04
CA ARG A 993 -21.84 -17.74 10.71
C ARG A 993 -21.11 -18.66 9.74
N ILE A 994 -21.83 -19.32 8.81
CA ILE A 994 -21.22 -20.17 7.78
C ILE A 994 -20.30 -19.37 6.86
N ARG A 995 -20.72 -18.16 6.45
CA ARG A 995 -19.88 -17.27 5.66
C ARG A 995 -18.61 -16.86 6.39
N GLN A 996 -18.72 -16.54 7.68
CA GLN A 996 -17.55 -16.21 8.50
C GLN A 996 -16.58 -17.40 8.62
N LEU A 997 -17.09 -18.60 8.91
CA LEU A 997 -16.27 -19.81 9.09
C LEU A 997 -15.66 -20.34 7.80
N SER A 998 -16.27 -20.06 6.65
CA SER A 998 -15.82 -20.50 5.32
C SER A 998 -15.05 -19.43 4.54
N GLU A 999 -14.71 -18.29 5.16
CA GLU A 999 -14.11 -17.13 4.48
C GLU A 999 -14.91 -16.68 3.26
N HIS A 1000 -16.24 -16.64 3.40
CA HIS A 1000 -17.23 -16.28 2.39
C HIS A 1000 -17.33 -17.22 1.18
N THR A 1001 -16.70 -18.40 1.24
CA THR A 1001 -16.73 -19.36 0.13
C THR A 1001 -17.92 -20.34 0.18
N LEU A 1002 -18.61 -20.46 1.31
CA LEU A 1002 -19.87 -21.19 1.48
C LEU A 1002 -20.94 -20.26 2.08
N ALA A 1003 -22.18 -20.46 1.68
CA ALA A 1003 -23.33 -19.74 2.19
C ALA A 1003 -24.56 -20.65 2.21
N ILE A 1004 -25.63 -20.21 2.88
CA ILE A 1004 -26.93 -20.84 2.78
C ILE A 1004 -28.01 -19.80 2.49
N LYS A 1005 -29.09 -20.23 1.85
CA LYS A 1005 -30.30 -19.43 1.64
C LYS A 1005 -31.54 -20.29 1.90
N SER A 1006 -32.69 -19.66 2.10
CA SER A 1006 -33.97 -20.37 2.14
C SER A 1006 -34.19 -21.18 0.84
N LEU A 1007 -34.86 -22.31 0.94
CA LEU A 1007 -35.19 -23.12 -0.24
C LEU A 1007 -36.00 -22.30 -1.25
N SER A 1008 -35.67 -22.47 -2.53
CA SER A 1008 -36.44 -21.87 -3.61
C SER A 1008 -37.84 -22.49 -3.64
N GLU A 1009 -38.88 -21.65 -3.77
CA GLU A 1009 -40.27 -22.11 -3.94
C GLU A 1009 -40.52 -22.67 -5.36
N PHE A 1010 -39.54 -22.58 -6.26
CA PHE A 1010 -39.69 -23.02 -7.64
C PHE A 1010 -39.56 -24.56 -7.76
N PRO A 1011 -40.55 -25.27 -8.31
CA PRO A 1011 -40.51 -26.74 -8.42
C PRO A 1011 -39.33 -27.21 -9.28
N ARG A 1012 -38.51 -28.12 -8.76
CA ARG A 1012 -37.33 -28.66 -9.46
C ARG A 1012 -37.69 -29.30 -10.79
N GLU A 1013 -38.88 -29.88 -10.93
CA GLU A 1013 -39.36 -30.51 -12.16
C GLU A 1013 -39.55 -29.51 -13.31
N LYS A 1014 -39.60 -28.20 -13.00
CA LYS A 1014 -39.69 -27.12 -13.99
C LYS A 1014 -38.34 -26.52 -14.36
N LEU A 1015 -37.26 -26.91 -13.67
CA LEU A 1015 -35.91 -26.45 -13.98
C LEU A 1015 -35.27 -27.30 -15.08
N GLN A 1016 -34.56 -26.63 -15.97
CA GLN A 1016 -33.78 -27.28 -17.02
C GLN A 1016 -32.34 -27.43 -16.56
N HIS A 1017 -31.76 -28.63 -16.69
CA HIS A 1017 -30.34 -28.86 -16.48
C HIS A 1017 -29.56 -28.55 -17.75
N VAL A 1018 -28.50 -27.75 -17.64
CA VAL A 1018 -27.64 -27.38 -18.76
C VAL A 1018 -26.18 -27.62 -18.39
N GLU A 1019 -25.40 -28.14 -19.35
CA GLU A 1019 -23.99 -28.45 -19.18
C GLU A 1019 -23.18 -27.67 -20.24
N ILE A 1020 -22.13 -27.00 -19.78
CA ILE A 1020 -21.29 -26.09 -20.55
C ILE A 1020 -19.83 -26.56 -20.38
N PRO A 1021 -19.21 -27.15 -21.42
CA PRO A 1021 -17.82 -27.55 -21.34
C PRO A 1021 -16.88 -26.36 -21.51
N ILE A 1022 -15.86 -26.28 -20.66
CA ILE A 1022 -14.98 -25.13 -20.50
C ILE A 1022 -13.52 -25.50 -20.80
N VAL A 1023 -12.81 -24.60 -21.48
CA VAL A 1023 -11.38 -24.69 -21.77
C VAL A 1023 -10.62 -23.97 -20.66
N GLY A 1024 -9.49 -24.55 -20.20
CA GLY A 1024 -8.65 -23.91 -19.17
C GLY A 1024 -9.19 -23.97 -17.74
N LEU A 1025 -10.24 -24.75 -17.48
CA LEU A 1025 -10.70 -25.03 -16.12
C LEU A 1025 -9.76 -26.08 -15.49
N ASP A 1026 -8.62 -25.66 -14.94
CA ASP A 1026 -7.53 -26.55 -14.48
C ASP A 1026 -7.28 -26.53 -12.96
N CYS A 1027 -7.99 -25.66 -12.23
CA CYS A 1027 -7.76 -25.45 -10.81
C CYS A 1027 -9.06 -25.22 -10.01
N LYS A 1028 -9.02 -25.44 -8.68
CA LYS A 1028 -10.17 -25.19 -7.79
C LYS A 1028 -10.61 -23.72 -7.79
N ALA A 1029 -9.66 -22.77 -7.88
CA ALA A 1029 -9.96 -21.34 -7.96
C ALA A 1029 -10.64 -20.97 -9.30
N CYS A 1030 -10.27 -21.67 -10.37
CA CYS A 1030 -10.81 -21.52 -11.70
C CYS A 1030 -12.28 -22.01 -11.73
N SER A 1031 -12.55 -23.17 -11.11
CA SER A 1031 -13.90 -23.67 -10.81
C SER A 1031 -14.74 -22.66 -10.01
N LEU A 1032 -14.19 -22.09 -8.95
CA LEU A 1032 -14.90 -21.09 -8.14
C LEU A 1032 -15.25 -19.84 -8.96
N ALA A 1033 -14.33 -19.33 -9.77
CA ALA A 1033 -14.57 -18.15 -10.61
C ALA A 1033 -15.72 -18.40 -11.60
N VAL A 1034 -15.72 -19.55 -12.27
CA VAL A 1034 -16.80 -19.96 -13.19
C VAL A 1034 -18.13 -20.15 -12.47
N TYR A 1035 -18.10 -20.79 -11.30
CA TYR A 1035 -19.28 -20.97 -10.47
C TYR A 1035 -19.89 -19.62 -10.05
N ASP A 1036 -19.07 -18.69 -9.58
CA ASP A 1036 -19.50 -17.36 -9.11
C ASP A 1036 -20.13 -16.54 -10.23
N ILE A 1037 -19.66 -16.72 -11.46
CA ILE A 1037 -20.25 -16.10 -12.65
C ILE A 1037 -21.65 -16.67 -12.88
N LEU A 1038 -21.80 -18.00 -12.92
CA LEU A 1038 -23.08 -18.66 -13.21
C LEU A 1038 -24.10 -18.46 -12.10
N ALA A 1039 -23.69 -18.59 -10.83
CA ALA A 1039 -24.57 -18.51 -9.66
C ALA A 1039 -25.19 -17.12 -9.45
N ARG A 1040 -24.68 -16.09 -10.13
CA ARG A 1040 -25.19 -14.71 -10.07
C ARG A 1040 -26.12 -14.35 -11.22
N VAL A 1041 -26.31 -15.23 -12.20
CA VAL A 1041 -27.23 -14.99 -13.31
C VAL A 1041 -28.66 -15.21 -12.83
N ASP A 1042 -29.54 -14.23 -13.09
CA ASP A 1042 -30.96 -14.35 -12.75
C ASP A 1042 -31.59 -15.54 -13.49
N GLY A 1043 -32.39 -16.34 -12.78
CA GLY A 1043 -32.92 -17.61 -13.28
C GLY A 1043 -31.99 -18.82 -13.13
N VAL A 1044 -30.76 -18.67 -12.60
CA VAL A 1044 -29.93 -19.82 -12.19
C VAL A 1044 -30.24 -20.18 -10.74
N GLU A 1045 -30.90 -21.33 -10.54
CA GLU A 1045 -31.25 -21.80 -9.20
C GLU A 1045 -30.07 -22.54 -8.53
N GLN A 1046 -29.29 -23.29 -9.32
CA GLN A 1046 -28.11 -24.02 -8.88
C GLN A 1046 -27.05 -24.02 -9.99
N ALA A 1047 -25.77 -23.91 -9.61
CA ALA A 1047 -24.64 -24.05 -10.53
C ALA A 1047 -23.55 -24.95 -9.93
N THR A 1048 -22.75 -25.58 -10.79
CA THR A 1048 -21.54 -26.32 -10.45
C THR A 1048 -20.47 -26.04 -11.50
N ALA A 1049 -19.21 -26.22 -11.12
CA ALA A 1049 -18.06 -26.06 -12.02
C ALA A 1049 -16.93 -26.97 -11.54
N ASP A 1050 -16.63 -28.01 -12.31
CA ASP A 1050 -15.64 -29.03 -11.96
C ASP A 1050 -14.47 -29.02 -12.94
N PHE A 1051 -13.31 -28.56 -12.48
CA PHE A 1051 -12.06 -28.51 -13.24
C PHE A 1051 -11.54 -29.90 -13.63
N ARG A 1052 -11.88 -30.96 -12.88
CA ARG A 1052 -11.49 -32.34 -13.25
C ARG A 1052 -12.32 -32.84 -14.44
N ALA A 1053 -13.58 -32.43 -14.51
CA ALA A 1053 -14.45 -32.71 -15.66
C ALA A 1053 -14.27 -31.72 -16.81
N GLY A 1054 -13.72 -30.53 -16.53
CA GLY A 1054 -13.67 -29.41 -17.48
C GLY A 1054 -15.07 -28.94 -17.89
N LEU A 1055 -16.01 -28.95 -16.95
CA LEU A 1055 -17.44 -28.72 -17.20
C LEU A 1055 -18.03 -27.81 -16.11
N ALA A 1056 -18.87 -26.86 -16.52
CA ALA A 1056 -19.82 -26.22 -15.63
C ALA A 1056 -21.24 -26.68 -15.94
N ALA A 1057 -22.06 -26.84 -14.91
CA ALA A 1057 -23.47 -27.19 -15.07
C ALA A 1057 -24.36 -26.23 -14.28
N ALA A 1058 -25.60 -26.05 -14.73
CA ALA A 1058 -26.57 -25.23 -14.02
C ALA A 1058 -27.98 -25.80 -14.14
N TRP A 1059 -28.78 -25.63 -13.09
CA TRP A 1059 -30.23 -25.79 -13.10
C TRP A 1059 -30.85 -24.42 -13.26
N ILE A 1060 -31.55 -24.21 -14.38
CA ILE A 1060 -32.07 -22.91 -14.78
C ILE A 1060 -33.59 -22.91 -14.87
N ASP A 1061 -34.21 -21.80 -14.51
CA ASP A 1061 -35.58 -21.47 -14.88
C ASP A 1061 -35.59 -21.04 -16.36
N PRO A 1062 -36.13 -21.87 -17.29
CA PRO A 1062 -36.11 -21.58 -18.71
C PRO A 1062 -36.96 -20.35 -19.09
N ALA A 1063 -37.80 -19.84 -18.18
CA ALA A 1063 -38.54 -18.60 -18.40
C ALA A 1063 -37.70 -17.34 -18.16
N LYS A 1064 -36.58 -17.45 -17.42
CA LYS A 1064 -35.73 -16.33 -17.02
C LYS A 1064 -34.35 -16.33 -17.68
N THR A 1065 -33.80 -17.51 -17.96
CA THR A 1065 -32.49 -17.64 -18.59
C THR A 1065 -32.42 -18.86 -19.51
N SER A 1066 -31.32 -19.00 -20.25
CA SER A 1066 -31.09 -20.10 -21.16
C SER A 1066 -29.62 -20.52 -21.15
N GLN A 1067 -29.31 -21.71 -21.65
CA GLN A 1067 -27.91 -22.12 -21.81
C GLN A 1067 -27.11 -21.11 -22.64
N ALA A 1068 -27.69 -20.55 -23.72
CA ALA A 1068 -27.03 -19.56 -24.55
C ALA A 1068 -26.67 -18.28 -23.78
N ALA A 1069 -27.57 -17.82 -22.90
CA ALA A 1069 -27.32 -16.67 -22.04
C ALA A 1069 -26.19 -16.95 -21.02
N LEU A 1070 -26.14 -18.16 -20.46
CA LEU A 1070 -25.04 -18.56 -19.57
C LEU A 1070 -23.69 -18.65 -20.30
N GLU A 1071 -23.69 -19.21 -21.51
CA GLU A 1071 -22.49 -19.27 -22.35
C GLU A 1071 -22.00 -17.87 -22.73
N GLU A 1072 -22.91 -16.95 -23.03
CA GLU A 1072 -22.59 -15.54 -23.32
C GLU A 1072 -22.00 -14.82 -22.10
N VAL A 1073 -22.60 -15.01 -20.92
CA VAL A 1073 -22.09 -14.45 -19.66
C VAL A 1073 -20.70 -14.99 -19.33
N LEU A 1074 -20.46 -16.31 -19.50
CA LEU A 1074 -19.14 -16.91 -19.30
C LEU A 1074 -18.09 -16.31 -20.27
N LYS A 1075 -18.42 -16.22 -21.56
CA LYS A 1075 -17.53 -15.61 -22.57
C LYS A 1075 -17.23 -14.14 -22.26
N SER A 1076 -18.24 -13.38 -21.83
CA SER A 1076 -18.08 -11.96 -21.44
C SER A 1076 -17.10 -11.75 -20.28
N ARG A 1077 -16.84 -12.81 -19.51
CA ARG A 1077 -15.92 -12.83 -18.36
C ARG A 1077 -14.58 -13.49 -18.68
N GLY A 1078 -14.29 -13.72 -19.97
CA GLY A 1078 -13.03 -14.31 -20.42
C GLY A 1078 -12.93 -15.83 -20.21
N VAL A 1079 -14.05 -16.52 -20.01
CA VAL A 1079 -14.08 -17.99 -19.91
C VAL A 1079 -14.25 -18.58 -21.31
N GLU A 1080 -13.24 -19.31 -21.78
CA GLU A 1080 -13.28 -19.98 -23.08
C GLU A 1080 -14.11 -21.28 -22.99
N LEU A 1081 -15.04 -21.47 -23.92
CA LEU A 1081 -15.90 -22.66 -23.95
C LEU A 1081 -15.39 -23.64 -25.01
N LYS A 1082 -15.49 -24.94 -24.74
CA LYS A 1082 -15.18 -25.93 -25.80
C LYS A 1082 -16.26 -25.85 -26.88
N PRO A 1083 -15.90 -25.85 -28.17
CA PRO A 1083 -16.87 -26.04 -29.23
C PRO A 1083 -17.60 -27.37 -29.02
N ARG A 1084 -18.93 -27.35 -29.18
CA ARG A 1084 -19.79 -28.54 -29.06
C ARG A 1084 -19.47 -29.60 -30.09
#